data_AF-A0A329RW43-F1
#
_entry.id   AF-A0A329RW43-F1
#
_cell.length_a   1.000
_cell.length_b   1.000
_cell.length_c   1.000
_cell.angle_alpha   90.00
_cell.angle_beta   90.00
_cell.angle_gamma   90.00
#
_symmetry.space_group_name_H-M   'P 1'
#
loop_
_entity.id
_entity.type
_entity.pdbx_description
1 polymer ?
#
loop_
_entity_poly.entity_id
_entity_poly.type
_entity_poly.pdbx_seq_one_letter_code
_entity_poly.pdbx_strand_id
1 'polypeptide(L)'
;MPATRNYRTPRKQKSREDLAASMAVNGASSASVAMLNASYSYESGESSAVYEYNSQRSEEPSWDGYGDHPSSLRRRPPAVESMMESARLSDKRLHEVAAAAASGVNWGELDMELAAASLSEKHESVWKRKKLPRGYTNSDAMKLFTRLTIRDRRHQTRWGPKGFAVLAEGTLPCTVQEMRLVFRVASTDMFRDMMRCIYRREFVEGELLRTIKIQRGAGNPARAFENKELSVKTATFESGSMFSKNESWCFLEFLHPRDRAKEEQSARRTASSTASAVSATPPPAFTRTLVSIARSSVVLDNAVAPPPRSPPHVPNVVINYSFEEDPSGRATRVVFHGEYLPPDTHDASKRAGHERRLASLWMLRLAASCHRFLLVVRRRRLGMQVIINSTRLPLETVANVPRCACCRRSFSMFFKRTRKRLCCLCGFLVCEKCAHAQEREHRARGDSRPQIEQVRVCERCIIRVDRARYTAVTEEDLRPARVISDSSSPVGRANSTPGGSLRGVGSRRARPTLKTRPASLNDLLLETLADATAGGEAQRKRKASVLSVMKDIVDEERARRRSSAARIRSASAGVTRRGLPLLGERDEEAEDGEAEEAEDEPVDDAERLKRMWGEAPRWEDDYPLANADTRSYQIEFPQDPMEAIIPPIPSNEYKRLQLIREQQLNELGDVPELGIICSLASKELACAVSMITVVDKAQLHVLASTHPAVPGGMSYPREQGFCAQTILDPHPLVSRHVQADVRFSAMSSVRKMGVNFYCGFPLMGSDGKTVIGSVCCADPQARDLTRSQYAAMSSLASTASRVVQRAAEHRAVREDSADV
;
A
#
# COMPACT_ATOMS: atom_id res chain seq x y z
N MET A 1 52.35 30.49 40.16
CA MET A 1 52.03 29.04 40.29
C MET A 1 50.52 28.90 40.40
N PRO A 2 49.84 27.94 39.74
CA PRO A 2 50.28 26.55 39.53
C PRO A 2 50.23 25.98 38.09
N ALA A 3 51.08 24.97 37.91
CA ALA A 3 51.01 23.72 37.13
C ALA A 3 50.35 23.63 35.73
N THR A 4 51.23 23.38 34.76
CA THR A 4 51.07 22.93 33.37
C THR A 4 50.49 21.52 33.19
N ARG A 5 49.66 21.31 32.16
CA ARG A 5 49.49 20.00 31.49
C ARG A 5 49.25 20.15 29.98
N ASN A 6 50.06 19.44 29.20
CA ASN A 6 50.32 19.56 27.77
C ASN A 6 49.13 19.23 26.83
N TYR A 7 48.97 20.05 25.79
CA TYR A 7 48.18 19.76 24.58
C TYR A 7 48.98 18.85 23.61
N ARG A 8 48.34 17.81 23.07
CA ARG A 8 48.83 17.03 21.91
C ARG A 8 48.07 17.45 20.65
N THR A 9 48.80 17.86 19.63
CA THR A 9 48.32 18.17 18.26
C THR A 9 47.86 16.92 17.49
N PRO A 10 46.90 17.03 16.54
CA PRO A 10 46.43 15.90 15.74
C PRO A 10 47.37 15.59 14.56
N ARG A 11 47.56 14.29 14.29
CA ARG A 11 48.38 13.73 13.19
C ARG A 11 47.65 13.93 11.85
N LYS A 12 48.37 14.46 10.84
CA LYS A 12 47.90 14.62 9.45
C LYS A 12 47.47 13.26 8.83
N GLN A 13 46.32 13.27 8.15
CA GLN A 13 45.78 12.15 7.38
C GLN A 13 46.52 12.07 6.02
N LYS A 14 47.16 10.94 5.71
CA LYS A 14 47.86 10.73 4.41
C LYS A 14 46.85 10.58 3.26
N SER A 15 47.23 11.05 2.06
CA SER A 15 46.41 11.02 0.84
C SER A 15 46.29 9.59 0.25
N ARG A 16 45.27 9.35 -0.59
CA ARG A 16 44.98 8.05 -1.22
C ARG A 16 46.10 7.54 -2.14
N GLU A 17 46.95 8.44 -2.66
CA GLU A 17 48.06 8.09 -3.56
C GLU A 17 49.22 7.43 -2.80
N ASP A 18 49.50 7.85 -1.55
CA ASP A 18 50.52 7.25 -0.70
C ASP A 18 50.16 5.81 -0.27
N LEU A 19 48.86 5.48 -0.18
CA LEU A 19 48.39 4.13 0.17
C LEU A 19 48.55 3.14 -0.98
N ALA A 20 48.34 3.58 -2.23
CA ALA A 20 48.49 2.74 -3.41
C ALA A 20 49.98 2.41 -3.66
N ALA A 21 50.88 3.39 -3.49
CA ALA A 21 52.32 3.18 -3.59
C ALA A 21 52.85 2.23 -2.49
N SER A 22 52.31 2.31 -1.28
CA SER A 22 52.69 1.41 -0.17
C SER A 22 52.21 -0.05 -0.35
N MET A 23 51.17 -0.30 -1.17
CA MET A 23 50.65 -1.64 -1.42
C MET A 23 51.31 -2.33 -2.62
N ALA A 24 51.84 -1.57 -3.58
CA ALA A 24 52.62 -2.11 -4.70
C ALA A 24 53.99 -2.67 -4.26
N VAL A 25 54.62 -2.08 -3.24
CA VAL A 25 55.90 -2.56 -2.68
C VAL A 25 55.74 -3.85 -1.86
N ASN A 26 54.51 -4.18 -1.42
CA ASN A 26 54.21 -5.35 -0.57
C ASN A 26 53.48 -6.48 -1.32
N GLY A 27 53.60 -6.57 -2.65
CA GLY A 27 53.22 -7.76 -3.41
C GLY A 27 51.70 -8.03 -3.51
N ALA A 28 50.85 -7.01 -3.44
CA ALA A 28 49.42 -7.16 -3.72
C ALA A 28 49.15 -7.34 -5.23
N SER A 29 48.28 -8.27 -5.60
CA SER A 29 47.96 -8.57 -7.01
C SER A 29 47.32 -7.37 -7.73
N SER A 30 47.57 -7.23 -9.04
CA SER A 30 47.10 -6.07 -9.84
C SER A 30 45.58 -5.87 -9.84
N ALA A 31 44.81 -6.92 -9.57
CA ALA A 31 43.35 -6.87 -9.39
C ALA A 31 42.91 -6.06 -8.17
N SER A 32 43.75 -5.97 -7.13
CA SER A 32 43.46 -5.25 -5.86
C SER A 32 43.60 -3.73 -6.01
N VAL A 33 44.47 -3.28 -6.91
CA VAL A 33 44.67 -1.85 -7.23
C VAL A 33 43.60 -1.35 -8.20
N ALA A 34 43.08 -2.24 -9.07
CA ALA A 34 42.05 -1.89 -10.06
C ALA A 34 40.64 -1.65 -9.46
N MET A 35 40.31 -2.20 -8.29
CA MET A 35 38.98 -2.06 -7.68
C MET A 35 38.68 -0.70 -7.02
N LEU A 36 39.67 0.19 -6.90
CA LEU A 36 39.46 1.54 -6.34
C LEU A 36 39.05 2.59 -7.38
N ASN A 37 39.04 2.24 -8.68
CA ASN A 37 38.91 3.20 -9.78
C ASN A 37 37.75 2.98 -10.77
N ALA A 38 36.82 2.04 -10.56
CA ALA A 38 35.71 1.83 -11.50
C ALA A 38 34.33 2.09 -10.86
N SER A 39 33.63 3.08 -11.43
CA SER A 39 32.22 3.38 -11.25
C SER A 39 31.41 2.81 -12.43
N TYR A 40 30.20 2.30 -12.12
CA TYR A 40 29.03 2.00 -12.98
C TYR A 40 28.67 0.55 -13.37
N SER A 41 27.34 0.32 -13.22
CA SER A 41 26.37 -0.53 -13.93
C SER A 41 26.69 -2.00 -14.23
N TYR A 42 25.75 -2.89 -13.88
CA TYR A 42 25.77 -4.29 -14.27
C TYR A 42 24.53 -4.63 -15.12
N GLU A 43 24.77 -4.99 -16.38
CA GLU A 43 23.85 -5.75 -17.23
C GLU A 43 24.14 -7.26 -17.10
N SER A 44 23.11 -8.06 -17.29
CA SER A 44 23.08 -9.51 -17.17
C SER A 44 23.50 -10.23 -18.46
N GLY A 45 24.24 -11.33 -18.33
CA GLY A 45 24.46 -12.31 -19.39
C GLY A 45 24.68 -13.72 -18.82
N GLU A 46 23.85 -14.66 -19.26
CA GLU A 46 23.91 -16.11 -18.98
C GLU A 46 25.01 -16.80 -19.80
N SER A 47 25.56 -17.92 -19.31
CA SER A 47 25.91 -19.06 -20.18
C SER A 47 26.13 -20.35 -19.37
N SER A 48 25.66 -21.44 -19.97
CA SER A 48 25.62 -22.83 -19.50
C SER A 48 26.83 -23.62 -20.02
N ALA A 49 27.33 -24.58 -19.24
CA ALA A 49 28.10 -25.70 -19.78
C ALA A 49 27.89 -26.96 -18.93
N VAL A 50 27.47 -28.01 -19.64
CA VAL A 50 27.17 -29.39 -19.23
C VAL A 50 28.46 -30.21 -19.14
N TYR A 51 28.56 -31.16 -18.22
CA TYR A 51 29.38 -32.38 -18.41
C TYR A 51 28.78 -33.61 -17.74
N GLU A 52 29.01 -34.74 -18.40
CA GLU A 52 28.33 -36.03 -18.31
C GLU A 52 28.77 -36.98 -17.20
N TYR A 53 27.84 -37.91 -16.99
CA TYR A 53 27.77 -39.19 -16.30
C TYR A 53 29.00 -40.12 -16.37
N ASN A 54 29.27 -40.87 -15.29
CA ASN A 54 29.45 -42.32 -15.43
C ASN A 54 29.19 -43.12 -14.14
N SER A 55 28.52 -44.26 -14.31
CA SER A 55 28.06 -45.21 -13.30
C SER A 55 29.16 -46.16 -12.81
N GLN A 56 29.00 -46.74 -11.61
CA GLN A 56 29.02 -48.20 -11.43
C GLN A 56 28.62 -48.61 -10.00
N ARG A 57 28.12 -49.84 -9.93
CA ARG A 57 27.28 -50.49 -8.91
C ARG A 57 28.08 -51.64 -8.29
N SER A 58 27.96 -51.88 -6.98
CA SER A 58 28.33 -53.16 -6.31
C SER A 58 27.69 -53.13 -4.90
N GLU A 59 26.64 -53.91 -4.63
CA GLU A 59 26.63 -55.31 -4.15
C GLU A 59 26.71 -55.40 -2.60
N GLU A 60 25.56 -55.77 -2.02
CA GLU A 60 25.39 -56.24 -0.62
C GLU A 60 25.77 -57.73 -0.49
N PRO A 61 26.00 -58.19 0.74
CA PRO A 61 25.49 -59.50 1.13
C PRO A 61 24.76 -59.53 2.49
N SER A 62 23.71 -60.34 2.52
CA SER A 62 22.92 -60.93 3.61
C SER A 62 23.65 -62.16 4.24
N TRP A 63 23.28 -62.87 5.32
CA TRP A 63 22.02 -63.34 5.95
C TRP A 63 22.33 -63.97 7.36
N ASP A 64 21.27 -64.36 8.09
CA ASP A 64 21.14 -65.40 9.18
C ASP A 64 21.50 -65.07 10.64
N GLY A 65 20.78 -65.49 11.72
CA GLY A 65 19.54 -66.27 11.93
C GLY A 65 19.38 -66.81 13.38
N TYR A 66 18.14 -66.81 13.91
CA TYR A 66 17.49 -67.69 14.95
C TYR A 66 17.65 -67.57 16.50
N GLY A 67 16.49 -67.48 17.23
CA GLY A 67 16.15 -68.31 18.43
C GLY A 67 15.55 -67.69 19.74
N ASP A 68 14.21 -67.56 19.87
CA ASP A 68 13.22 -67.86 20.97
C ASP A 68 13.61 -67.96 22.49
N HIS A 69 12.85 -67.64 23.58
CA HIS A 69 11.44 -67.29 23.90
C HIS A 69 11.31 -66.80 25.42
N PRO A 70 10.14 -66.61 26.10
CA PRO A 70 9.75 -65.35 26.80
C PRO A 70 9.56 -65.38 28.34
N SER A 71 9.50 -64.20 29.00
CA SER A 71 8.43 -63.76 29.94
C SER A 71 8.74 -62.42 30.65
N SER A 72 7.67 -61.78 31.10
CA SER A 72 7.44 -60.34 31.33
C SER A 72 8.06 -59.69 32.57
N LEU A 73 8.45 -58.40 32.46
CA LEU A 73 7.97 -57.28 33.29
C LEU A 73 8.63 -55.94 32.87
N ARG A 74 7.81 -55.02 32.36
CA ARG A 74 8.04 -53.58 32.06
C ARG A 74 9.51 -53.11 31.99
N ARG A 75 10.09 -53.18 30.79
CA ARG A 75 11.21 -52.33 30.35
C ARG A 75 10.78 -51.53 29.13
N ARG A 76 10.81 -50.20 29.22
CA ARG A 76 10.92 -49.32 28.04
C ARG A 76 12.31 -49.55 27.44
N PRO A 77 12.47 -49.93 26.16
CA PRO A 77 13.76 -49.90 25.52
C PRO A 77 13.93 -48.68 24.62
N PRO A 78 15.20 -48.32 24.32
CA PRO A 78 15.61 -47.07 23.71
C PRO A 78 15.68 -47.20 22.18
N ALA A 79 15.11 -46.23 21.47
CA ALA A 79 15.30 -46.09 20.02
C ALA A 79 15.14 -44.63 19.59
N VAL A 80 15.85 -43.70 20.25
CA VAL A 80 15.79 -42.27 19.91
C VAL A 80 17.04 -41.77 19.18
N GLU A 81 18.07 -42.61 19.01
CA GLU A 81 19.33 -42.20 18.36
C GLU A 81 19.51 -42.69 16.91
N SER A 82 18.51 -43.33 16.29
CA SER A 82 18.58 -43.77 14.88
C SER A 82 17.44 -43.25 13.99
N MET A 83 16.91 -42.05 14.28
CA MET A 83 16.03 -41.31 13.36
C MET A 83 16.62 -39.94 12.94
N MET A 84 17.92 -39.72 13.18
CA MET A 84 18.63 -38.55 12.66
C MET A 84 19.25 -38.88 11.31
N GLU A 85 18.40 -38.95 10.27
CA GLU A 85 18.71 -38.53 8.90
C GLU A 85 17.45 -38.79 8.05
N SER A 86 16.94 -37.76 7.36
CA SER A 86 15.86 -37.78 6.33
C SER A 86 14.38 -37.67 6.72
N ALA A 87 14.00 -37.12 7.88
CA ALA A 87 12.62 -36.65 8.09
C ALA A 87 12.43 -35.20 7.57
N ARG A 88 12.17 -35.05 6.27
CA ARG A 88 11.69 -33.77 5.72
C ARG A 88 10.33 -33.42 6.35
N LEU A 89 10.19 -32.24 6.96
CA LEU A 89 8.97 -31.83 7.66
C LEU A 89 7.86 -31.48 6.64
N SER A 90 6.69 -32.09 6.81
CA SER A 90 5.49 -31.74 6.03
C SER A 90 4.94 -30.37 6.43
N ASP A 91 4.19 -29.71 5.54
CA ASP A 91 3.54 -28.42 5.83
C ASP A 91 2.68 -28.47 7.10
N LYS A 92 1.99 -29.60 7.35
CA LYS A 92 1.24 -29.84 8.59
C LYS A 92 2.15 -29.79 9.81
N ARG A 93 3.31 -30.46 9.75
CA ARG A 93 4.26 -30.49 10.87
C ARG A 93 4.91 -29.13 11.10
N LEU A 94 5.25 -28.40 10.03
CA LEU A 94 5.75 -27.02 10.14
C LEU A 94 4.71 -26.10 10.79
N HIS A 95 3.43 -26.26 10.45
CA HIS A 95 2.35 -25.53 11.09
C HIS A 95 2.19 -25.87 12.58
N GLU A 96 2.23 -27.16 12.94
CA GLU A 96 2.18 -27.61 14.34
C GLU A 96 3.31 -27.01 15.19
N VAL A 97 4.55 -27.03 14.68
CA VAL A 97 5.73 -26.46 15.36
C VAL A 97 5.54 -24.96 15.58
N ALA A 98 5.12 -24.23 14.55
CA ALA A 98 4.89 -22.79 14.64
C ALA A 98 3.74 -22.43 15.60
N ALA A 99 2.63 -23.18 15.54
CA ALA A 99 1.47 -22.98 16.40
C ALA A 99 1.79 -23.29 17.88
N ALA A 100 2.55 -24.35 18.15
CA ALA A 100 3.00 -24.70 19.49
C ALA A 100 3.87 -23.58 20.08
N ALA A 101 4.85 -23.09 19.30
CA ALA A 101 5.72 -21.99 19.71
C ALA A 101 4.94 -20.69 19.98
N ALA A 102 3.96 -20.36 19.14
CA ALA A 102 3.10 -19.20 19.32
C ALA A 102 2.23 -19.30 20.58
N SER A 103 1.69 -20.49 20.86
CA SER A 103 0.85 -20.74 22.05
C SER A 103 1.64 -20.84 23.36
N GLY A 104 2.96 -21.04 23.28
CA GLY A 104 3.83 -21.18 24.45
C GLY A 104 4.12 -19.87 25.18
N VAL A 105 3.72 -18.72 24.62
CA VAL A 105 3.94 -17.40 25.24
C VAL A 105 2.71 -16.94 26.00
N ASN A 106 2.89 -16.64 27.28
CA ASN A 106 1.89 -15.96 28.10
C ASN A 106 2.14 -14.44 28.09
N TRP A 107 1.44 -13.72 27.21
CA TRP A 107 1.62 -12.27 27.07
C TRP A 107 1.25 -11.49 28.33
N GLY A 108 0.23 -11.94 29.09
CA GLY A 108 -0.17 -11.28 30.33
C GLY A 108 0.90 -11.36 31.41
N GLU A 109 1.59 -12.50 31.51
CA GLU A 109 2.72 -12.65 32.43
C GLU A 109 3.92 -11.80 32.02
N LEU A 110 4.24 -11.76 30.72
CA LEU A 110 5.31 -10.90 30.20
C LEU A 110 5.03 -9.41 30.40
N ASP A 111 3.79 -8.96 30.27
CA ASP A 111 3.39 -7.58 30.54
C ASP A 111 3.62 -7.22 32.03
N MET A 112 3.31 -8.14 32.95
CA MET A 112 3.62 -7.95 34.38
C MET A 112 5.14 -7.92 34.63
N GLU A 113 5.90 -8.83 34.01
CA GLU A 113 7.37 -8.84 34.12
C GLU A 113 7.99 -7.55 33.55
N LEU A 114 7.48 -7.02 32.44
CA LEU A 114 7.89 -5.75 31.84
C LEU A 114 7.64 -4.57 32.78
N ALA A 115 6.45 -4.53 33.40
CA ALA A 115 6.09 -3.50 34.36
C ALA A 115 7.05 -3.53 35.57
N ALA A 116 7.29 -4.72 36.13
CA ALA A 116 8.23 -4.91 37.24
C ALA A 116 9.67 -4.53 36.84
N ALA A 117 10.14 -4.94 35.66
CA ALA A 117 11.47 -4.63 35.16
C ALA A 117 11.67 -3.12 34.87
N SER A 118 10.60 -2.42 34.53
CA SER A 118 10.63 -0.97 34.27
C SER A 118 10.66 -0.13 35.55
N LEU A 119 10.05 -0.62 36.64
CA LEU A 119 10.02 0.06 37.95
C LEU A 119 11.30 -0.16 38.77
N SER A 120 12.00 -1.27 38.52
CA SER A 120 13.20 -1.66 39.25
C SER A 120 14.45 -0.97 38.66
N GLU A 121 14.69 0.29 39.01
CA GLU A 121 15.96 0.97 38.72
C GLU A 121 17.13 0.47 39.60
N LYS A 122 16.80 -0.22 40.70
CA LYS A 122 17.76 -0.82 41.63
C LYS A 122 17.95 -2.31 41.29
N HIS A 123 19.16 -2.81 41.52
CA HIS A 123 19.75 -4.10 41.09
C HIS A 123 18.98 -5.43 41.33
N GLU A 124 17.71 -5.42 41.76
CA GLU A 124 16.95 -6.60 42.19
C GLU A 124 16.06 -7.23 41.12
N SER A 125 15.86 -6.59 39.94
CA SER A 125 15.12 -7.25 38.86
C SER A 125 15.91 -8.39 38.21
N VAL A 126 15.23 -9.51 37.98
CA VAL A 126 15.75 -10.66 37.22
C VAL A 126 16.05 -10.26 35.76
N TRP A 127 15.34 -9.24 35.26
CA TRP A 127 15.54 -8.64 33.94
C TRP A 127 16.55 -7.49 34.02
N LYS A 128 17.70 -7.66 33.36
CA LYS A 128 18.75 -6.65 33.31
C LYS A 128 18.58 -5.74 32.10
N ARG A 129 18.35 -4.45 32.34
CA ARG A 129 18.26 -3.42 31.29
C ARG A 129 19.57 -3.34 30.51
N LYS A 130 19.48 -3.27 29.18
CA LYS A 130 20.61 -3.10 28.26
C LYS A 130 20.51 -1.78 27.53
N LYS A 131 21.65 -1.14 27.32
CA LYS A 131 21.76 -0.02 26.37
C LYS A 131 21.78 -0.59 24.95
N LEU A 132 21.14 0.09 24.01
CA LEU A 132 21.18 -0.30 22.61
C LEU A 132 22.63 -0.27 22.08
N PRO A 133 23.01 -1.19 21.17
CA PRO A 133 24.35 -1.23 20.60
C PRO A 133 24.75 0.08 19.89
N ARG A 134 26.05 0.39 19.82
CA ARG A 134 26.58 1.55 19.07
C ARG A 134 26.15 1.44 17.59
N GLY A 135 25.53 2.50 17.05
CA GLY A 135 24.98 2.52 15.69
C GLY A 135 23.45 2.46 15.62
N TYR A 136 22.80 2.20 16.76
CA TYR A 136 21.37 2.41 16.97
C TYR A 136 21.26 3.70 17.81
N THR A 137 20.72 4.78 17.24
CA THR A 137 20.63 6.09 17.93
C THR A 137 19.81 5.95 19.21
N ASN A 138 20.18 6.70 20.27
CA ASN A 138 19.48 6.82 21.56
C ASN A 138 18.02 7.26 21.38
N SER A 139 17.18 6.35 20.94
CA SER A 139 15.75 6.54 20.93
C SER A 139 15.22 5.75 22.11
N ASP A 140 14.53 6.43 23.01
CA ASP A 140 13.69 5.80 24.04
C ASP A 140 12.55 4.95 23.42
N ALA A 141 12.49 4.82 22.08
CA ALA A 141 11.49 4.03 21.38
C ALA A 141 11.49 2.55 21.73
N MET A 142 12.62 1.97 22.16
CA MET A 142 12.67 0.57 22.60
C MET A 142 13.45 0.44 23.92
N LYS A 143 12.81 -0.09 24.96
CA LYS A 143 13.45 -0.55 26.19
C LYS A 143 13.85 -2.01 26.00
N LEU A 144 15.10 -2.35 26.31
CA LEU A 144 15.65 -3.70 26.11
C LEU A 144 16.13 -4.30 27.43
N PHE A 145 15.76 -5.55 27.67
CA PHE A 145 16.08 -6.31 28.87
C PHE A 145 16.59 -7.71 28.50
N THR A 146 17.41 -8.28 29.37
CA THR A 146 17.99 -9.62 29.19
C THR A 146 17.97 -10.40 30.49
N ARG A 147 17.79 -11.71 30.40
CA ARG A 147 17.79 -12.63 31.54
C ARG A 147 18.49 -13.94 31.16
N LEU A 148 19.18 -14.55 32.11
CA LEU A 148 19.61 -15.95 31.98
C LEU A 148 18.47 -16.84 32.44
N THR A 149 18.07 -17.81 31.64
CA THR A 149 16.98 -18.73 31.97
C THR A 149 17.53 -20.07 32.46
N ILE A 150 16.79 -20.71 33.36
CA ILE A 150 17.10 -22.04 33.90
C ILE A 150 15.86 -22.89 33.66
N ARG A 151 16.02 -24.03 33.00
CA ARG A 151 14.91 -24.85 32.51
C ARG A 151 14.19 -25.64 33.61
N ASP A 152 14.88 -25.98 34.72
CA ASP A 152 14.32 -26.80 35.81
C ASP A 152 14.59 -26.18 37.18
N ARG A 153 13.53 -26.01 38.00
CA ARG A 153 13.64 -25.57 39.41
C ARG A 153 14.13 -26.70 40.34
N ARG A 154 14.01 -27.97 39.93
CA ARG A 154 14.35 -29.14 40.77
C ARG A 154 15.84 -29.49 40.78
N HIS A 155 16.61 -28.97 39.81
CA HIS A 155 18.06 -29.12 39.76
C HIS A 155 18.73 -27.74 39.60
N GLN A 156 18.63 -26.90 40.63
CA GLN A 156 19.47 -25.70 40.78
C GLN A 156 20.94 -26.09 41.01
N THR A 157 21.58 -26.78 40.07
CA THR A 157 23.04 -26.84 40.09
C THR A 157 23.55 -25.54 39.48
N ARG A 158 24.44 -24.86 40.21
CA ARG A 158 25.16 -23.65 39.74
C ARG A 158 25.87 -23.85 38.39
N TRP A 159 26.02 -25.10 37.96
CA TRP A 159 26.88 -25.61 36.90
C TRP A 159 26.15 -26.16 35.65
N GLY A 160 24.81 -26.21 35.63
CA GLY A 160 24.05 -26.67 34.45
C GLY A 160 24.05 -25.67 33.27
N PRO A 161 23.74 -26.12 32.04
CA PRO A 161 23.65 -25.24 30.87
C PRO A 161 22.51 -24.24 31.06
N LYS A 162 22.84 -22.94 31.05
CA LYS A 162 21.87 -21.85 31.23
C LYS A 162 21.33 -21.41 29.87
N GLY A 163 20.03 -21.22 29.75
CA GLY A 163 19.39 -20.55 28.63
C GLY A 163 19.55 -19.04 28.66
N PHE A 164 18.92 -18.35 27.72
CA PHE A 164 18.97 -16.90 27.60
C PHE A 164 17.67 -16.35 27.03
N ALA A 165 17.17 -15.26 27.62
CA ALA A 165 15.98 -14.57 27.15
C ALA A 165 16.23 -13.08 26.96
N VAL A 166 15.55 -12.51 25.98
CA VAL A 166 15.55 -11.09 25.61
C VAL A 166 14.12 -10.61 25.60
N LEU A 167 13.88 -9.48 26.24
CA LEU A 167 12.58 -8.83 26.30
C LEU A 167 12.74 -7.38 25.86
N ALA A 168 11.87 -6.89 24.99
CA ALA A 168 11.86 -5.48 24.61
C ALA A 168 10.46 -4.93 24.47
N GLU A 169 10.29 -3.65 24.78
CA GLU A 169 9.03 -2.94 24.67
C GLU A 169 9.25 -1.59 24.00
N GLY A 170 8.34 -1.20 23.12
CA GLY A 170 8.35 0.11 22.50
C GLY A 170 7.04 0.51 21.85
N THR A 171 6.98 1.75 21.37
CA THR A 171 5.84 2.28 20.65
C THR A 171 6.31 2.88 19.32
N LEU A 172 5.70 2.44 18.22
CA LEU A 172 6.04 2.88 16.87
C LEU A 172 4.89 3.71 16.28
N PRO A 173 5.14 4.90 15.69
CA PRO A 173 4.12 5.77 15.09
C PRO A 173 3.61 5.25 13.73
N CYS A 174 3.05 4.06 13.76
CA CYS A 174 2.39 3.40 12.63
C CYS A 174 1.20 2.59 13.13
N THR A 175 0.31 2.26 12.21
CA THR A 175 -0.84 1.39 12.45
C THR A 175 -0.41 -0.07 12.47
N VAL A 176 -1.23 -0.92 13.08
CA VAL A 176 -0.98 -2.38 13.10
C VAL A 176 -1.02 -2.97 11.70
N GLN A 177 -1.87 -2.43 10.82
CA GLN A 177 -1.94 -2.81 9.41
C GLN A 177 -0.63 -2.52 8.68
N GLU A 178 -0.05 -1.32 8.84
CA GLU A 178 1.25 -0.99 8.24
C GLU A 178 2.36 -1.92 8.74
N MET A 179 2.37 -2.18 10.04
CA MET A 179 3.36 -3.08 10.65
C MET A 179 3.23 -4.50 10.12
N ARG A 180 2.01 -4.99 9.94
CA ARG A 180 1.79 -6.29 9.32
C ARG A 180 2.33 -6.33 7.90
N LEU A 181 2.05 -5.30 7.10
CA LEU A 181 2.52 -5.25 5.72
C LEU A 181 4.04 -5.34 5.67
N VAL A 182 4.79 -4.79 6.62
CA VAL A 182 6.27 -4.89 6.68
C VAL A 182 6.73 -6.35 6.52
N PHE A 183 6.09 -7.30 7.20
CA PHE A 183 6.51 -8.71 7.22
C PHE A 183 5.91 -9.58 6.10
N ARG A 184 4.86 -9.11 5.44
CA ARG A 184 4.26 -9.81 4.29
C ARG A 184 5.13 -9.60 3.06
N VAL A 185 5.77 -10.68 2.63
CA VAL A 185 6.66 -10.70 1.46
C VAL A 185 6.30 -11.87 0.57
N ALA A 186 5.99 -11.55 -0.69
CA ALA A 186 5.55 -12.55 -1.67
C ALA A 186 6.71 -13.25 -2.39
N SER A 187 7.93 -12.69 -2.32
CA SER A 187 9.11 -13.21 -3.03
C SER A 187 10.40 -13.04 -2.23
N THR A 188 11.44 -13.77 -2.64
CA THR A 188 12.80 -13.64 -2.10
C THR A 188 13.36 -12.23 -2.27
N ASP A 189 13.09 -11.56 -3.39
CA ASP A 189 13.58 -10.19 -3.62
C ASP A 189 12.94 -9.20 -2.65
N MET A 190 11.62 -9.27 -2.47
CA MET A 190 10.93 -8.44 -1.47
C MET A 190 11.45 -8.69 -0.06
N PHE A 191 11.73 -9.95 0.28
CA PHE A 191 12.34 -10.32 1.55
C PHE A 191 13.73 -9.69 1.72
N ARG A 192 14.61 -9.81 0.71
CA ARG A 192 15.95 -9.21 0.72
C ARG A 192 15.89 -7.69 0.84
N ASP A 193 14.97 -7.05 0.12
CA ASP A 193 14.81 -5.59 0.13
C ASP A 193 14.28 -5.06 1.47
N MET A 194 13.41 -5.80 2.13
CA MET A 194 13.02 -5.53 3.52
C MET A 194 14.24 -5.68 4.47
N MET A 195 14.96 -6.80 4.38
CA MET A 195 16.08 -7.09 5.28
C MET A 195 17.22 -6.08 5.13
N ARG A 196 17.58 -5.69 3.91
CA ARG A 196 18.56 -4.62 3.64
C ARG A 196 18.12 -3.28 4.22
N CYS A 197 16.83 -2.95 4.15
CA CYS A 197 16.30 -1.71 4.71
C CYS A 197 16.44 -1.69 6.25
N ILE A 198 16.12 -2.80 6.92
CA ILE A 198 16.12 -2.91 8.39
C ILE A 198 17.55 -3.05 8.94
N TYR A 199 18.36 -3.94 8.39
CA TYR A 199 19.66 -4.34 8.95
C TYR A 199 20.86 -3.73 8.23
N ARG A 200 20.65 -3.08 7.07
CA ARG A 200 21.69 -2.43 6.28
C ARG A 200 22.87 -3.36 6.01
N ARG A 201 24.09 -2.92 6.35
CA ARG A 201 25.34 -3.65 6.12
C ARG A 201 25.46 -4.93 6.96
N GLU A 202 24.70 -5.05 8.05
CA GLU A 202 24.72 -6.28 8.87
C GLU A 202 24.08 -7.47 8.14
N PHE A 203 23.19 -7.24 7.17
CA PHE A 203 22.56 -8.30 6.39
C PHE A 203 23.33 -8.56 5.10
N VAL A 204 23.74 -9.82 4.92
CA VAL A 204 24.50 -10.27 3.75
C VAL A 204 23.56 -10.77 2.67
N GLU A 205 22.74 -11.77 3.00
CA GLU A 205 21.82 -12.41 2.07
C GLU A 205 20.70 -13.15 2.79
N GLY A 206 19.68 -13.58 2.04
CA GLY A 206 18.58 -14.34 2.57
C GLY A 206 17.64 -14.82 1.47
N GLU A 207 16.75 -15.75 1.80
CA GLU A 207 15.87 -16.43 0.86
C GLU A 207 14.49 -16.68 1.48
N LEU A 208 13.42 -16.48 0.70
CA LEU A 208 12.10 -17.01 1.01
C LEU A 208 11.99 -18.40 0.39
N LEU A 209 12.14 -19.44 1.20
CA LEU A 209 12.19 -20.83 0.71
C LEU A 209 10.82 -21.38 0.34
N ARG A 210 9.81 -21.06 1.14
CA ARG A 210 8.46 -21.62 0.99
C ARG A 210 7.44 -20.72 1.70
N THR A 211 6.28 -20.54 1.08
CA THR A 211 5.10 -19.89 1.68
C THR A 211 3.98 -20.91 1.78
N ILE A 212 3.51 -21.18 2.98
CA ILE A 212 2.49 -22.18 3.29
C ILE A 212 1.15 -21.46 3.46
N LYS A 213 0.20 -21.72 2.56
CA LYS A 213 -1.13 -21.12 2.59
C LYS A 213 -1.96 -21.76 3.70
N ILE A 214 -2.14 -21.04 4.80
CA ILE A 214 -3.06 -21.41 5.89
C ILE A 214 -4.38 -20.69 5.60
N GLN A 215 -5.50 -21.43 5.54
CA GLN A 215 -6.85 -20.97 5.14
C GLN A 215 -7.08 -19.45 5.29
N ARG A 216 -7.28 -18.75 4.17
CA ARG A 216 -7.76 -17.36 4.17
C ARG A 216 -9.25 -17.39 4.48
N GLY A 217 -9.68 -16.75 5.57
CA GLY A 217 -11.08 -16.40 5.71
C GLY A 217 -11.48 -15.46 4.57
N ALA A 218 -12.67 -15.64 3.99
CA ALA A 218 -13.25 -14.68 3.04
C ALA A 218 -13.67 -13.40 3.79
N GLY A 219 -12.68 -12.59 4.16
CA GLY A 219 -12.82 -11.37 4.97
C GLY A 219 -12.30 -10.12 4.26
N ASN A 220 -12.52 -8.96 4.87
CA ASN A 220 -12.09 -7.66 4.35
C ASN A 220 -10.54 -7.62 4.22
N PRO A 221 -9.96 -7.32 3.03
CA PRO A 221 -8.52 -7.25 2.84
C PRO A 221 -7.84 -6.16 3.69
N ALA A 222 -8.57 -5.11 4.10
CA ALA A 222 -8.10 -4.12 5.06
C ALA A 222 -7.99 -4.67 6.50
N ARG A 223 -8.56 -5.85 6.78
CA ARG A 223 -8.40 -6.60 8.03
C ARG A 223 -7.43 -7.78 7.86
N ALA A 224 -6.45 -7.64 6.98
CA ALA A 224 -5.47 -8.70 6.71
C ALA A 224 -4.74 -9.19 7.97
N PHE A 225 -4.67 -8.39 9.04
CA PHE A 225 -4.16 -8.80 10.36
C PHE A 225 -4.89 -10.00 10.98
N GLU A 226 -6.09 -10.31 10.51
CA GLU A 226 -6.88 -11.46 10.91
C GLU A 226 -6.52 -12.75 10.15
N ASN A 227 -5.64 -12.68 9.13
CA ASN A 227 -5.21 -13.85 8.38
C ASN A 227 -3.98 -14.52 9.01
N LYS A 228 -3.89 -15.84 8.86
CA LYS A 228 -2.70 -16.62 9.21
C LYS A 228 -1.78 -16.75 8.00
N GLU A 229 -0.48 -16.56 8.19
CA GLU A 229 0.53 -16.73 7.15
C GLU A 229 1.75 -17.42 7.74
N LEU A 230 2.22 -18.47 7.09
CA LEU A 230 3.40 -19.23 7.49
C LEU A 230 4.38 -19.26 6.34
N SER A 231 5.64 -18.96 6.63
CA SER A 231 6.72 -19.01 5.65
C SER A 231 8.00 -19.57 6.24
N VAL A 232 8.86 -20.09 5.38
CA VAL A 232 10.19 -20.58 5.73
C VAL A 232 11.21 -19.65 5.09
N LYS A 233 12.12 -19.10 5.89
CA LYS A 233 13.08 -18.08 5.45
C LYS A 233 14.49 -18.40 5.92
N THR A 234 15.48 -17.94 5.16
CA THR A 234 16.88 -17.91 5.61
C THR A 234 17.43 -16.50 5.63
N ALA A 235 18.33 -16.22 6.56
CA ALA A 235 19.03 -14.95 6.63
C ALA A 235 20.46 -15.15 7.14
N THR A 236 21.41 -14.52 6.46
CA THR A 236 22.82 -14.49 6.80
C THR A 236 23.24 -13.08 7.18
N PHE A 237 23.94 -12.95 8.31
CA PHE A 237 24.43 -11.68 8.83
C PHE A 237 25.95 -11.67 8.96
N GLU A 238 26.56 -10.49 8.82
CA GLU A 238 27.98 -10.30 9.09
C GLU A 238 28.28 -10.60 10.56
N SER A 239 29.39 -11.30 10.78
CA SER A 239 29.90 -11.51 12.13
C SER A 239 30.56 -10.24 12.66
N GLY A 240 30.36 -9.92 13.95
CA GLY A 240 30.89 -8.70 14.57
C GLY A 240 32.42 -8.62 14.74
N SER A 241 33.20 -9.54 14.17
CA SER A 241 34.67 -9.57 14.21
C SER A 241 35.25 -9.95 12.84
N MET A 242 36.38 -9.33 12.47
CA MET A 242 37.00 -9.43 11.13
C MET A 242 37.40 -10.85 10.70
N PHE A 243 37.40 -11.82 11.62
CA PHE A 243 37.83 -13.20 11.36
C PHE A 243 36.77 -14.27 11.70
N SER A 244 35.56 -13.86 12.11
CA SER A 244 34.50 -14.83 12.45
C SER A 244 33.56 -15.07 11.27
N LYS A 245 33.12 -16.33 11.12
CA LYS A 245 32.21 -16.75 10.06
C LYS A 245 30.87 -16.02 10.19
N ASN A 246 30.24 -15.73 9.05
CA ASN A 246 28.90 -15.16 8.99
C ASN A 246 27.88 -16.01 9.75
N GLU A 247 26.90 -15.34 10.34
CA GLU A 247 25.83 -15.96 11.12
C GLU A 247 24.63 -16.24 10.22
N SER A 248 24.42 -17.51 9.86
CA SER A 248 23.31 -17.94 9.00
C SER A 248 22.21 -18.64 9.81
N TRP A 249 20.97 -18.25 9.54
CA TRP A 249 19.77 -18.73 10.22
C TRP A 249 18.76 -19.26 9.20
N CYS A 250 18.09 -20.36 9.54
CA CYS A 250 16.91 -20.87 8.87
C CYS A 250 15.78 -20.91 9.90
N PHE A 251 14.63 -20.31 9.58
CA PHE A 251 13.56 -20.15 10.55
C PHE A 251 12.18 -20.20 9.90
N LEU A 252 11.21 -20.68 10.67
CA LEU A 252 9.78 -20.50 10.40
C LEU A 252 9.38 -19.12 10.84
N GLU A 253 8.57 -18.44 10.04
CA GLU A 253 7.89 -17.20 10.42
C GLU A 253 6.38 -17.41 10.32
N PHE A 254 5.69 -17.24 11.44
CA PHE A 254 4.25 -17.38 11.55
C PHE A 254 3.62 -16.05 11.98
N LEU A 255 2.82 -15.47 11.10
CA LEU A 255 2.00 -14.31 11.36
C LEU A 255 0.59 -14.79 11.68
N HIS A 256 0.05 -14.45 12.85
CA HIS A 256 -1.31 -14.84 13.22
C HIS A 256 -2.03 -13.76 14.03
N PRO A 257 -3.38 -13.77 14.03
CA PRO A 257 -4.16 -12.82 14.82
C PRO A 257 -3.98 -13.09 16.30
N ARG A 258 -4.01 -12.04 17.12
CA ARG A 258 -4.04 -12.20 18.57
C ARG A 258 -5.48 -12.34 19.05
N ASP A 259 -5.83 -13.51 19.57
CA ASP A 259 -7.18 -13.84 20.03
C ASP A 259 -7.35 -13.43 21.50
N ARG A 260 -7.69 -12.15 21.73
CA ARG A 260 -7.92 -11.63 23.08
C ARG A 260 -9.13 -12.23 23.79
N ALA A 261 -10.10 -12.82 23.07
CA ALA A 261 -11.26 -13.44 23.72
C ALA A 261 -10.83 -14.60 24.62
N LYS A 262 -9.81 -15.38 24.24
CA LYS A 262 -9.22 -16.43 25.07
C LYS A 262 -8.38 -15.88 26.22
N GLU A 263 -7.64 -14.79 26.01
CA GLU A 263 -6.83 -14.13 27.05
C GLU A 263 -7.71 -13.49 28.13
N GLU A 264 -8.76 -12.75 27.75
CA GLU A 264 -9.72 -12.16 28.68
C GLU A 264 -10.53 -13.22 29.43
N GLN A 265 -10.91 -14.33 28.77
CA GLN A 265 -11.62 -15.42 29.43
C GLN A 265 -10.74 -16.20 30.41
N SER A 266 -9.41 -16.18 30.24
CA SER A 266 -8.43 -16.67 31.22
C SER A 266 -8.22 -15.67 32.39
N ALA A 267 -8.16 -14.37 32.09
CA ALA A 267 -8.05 -13.31 33.11
C ALA A 267 -9.31 -13.15 33.98
N ARG A 268 -10.51 -13.32 33.42
CA ARG A 268 -11.78 -13.31 34.17
C ARG A 268 -11.93 -14.52 35.10
N ARG A 269 -11.21 -15.62 34.87
CA ARG A 269 -11.19 -16.78 35.79
C ARG A 269 -10.26 -16.58 36.99
N THR A 270 -9.40 -15.56 36.94
CA THR A 270 -8.38 -15.29 37.97
C THR A 270 -8.63 -13.99 38.75
N ALA A 271 -9.50 -13.09 38.27
CA ALA A 271 -9.90 -11.87 38.98
C ALA A 271 -11.30 -11.99 39.59
N SER A 272 -11.42 -11.72 40.91
CA SER A 272 -12.70 -11.58 41.59
C SER A 272 -13.53 -10.46 40.95
N SER A 273 -14.80 -10.75 40.71
CA SER A 273 -15.74 -9.92 39.96
C SER A 273 -15.90 -8.53 40.57
N THR A 274 -15.53 -7.47 39.85
CA THR A 274 -16.18 -6.15 39.90
C THR A 274 -15.60 -5.24 38.80
N ALA A 275 -16.11 -5.36 37.57
CA ALA A 275 -16.13 -4.25 36.62
C ALA A 275 -17.06 -4.58 35.45
N SER A 276 -18.22 -3.92 35.40
CA SER A 276 -19.03 -3.83 34.20
C SER A 276 -18.30 -2.95 33.20
N ALA A 277 -17.65 -3.55 32.19
CA ALA A 277 -17.08 -2.82 31.06
C ALA A 277 -17.89 -3.12 29.80
N VAL A 278 -18.39 -2.05 29.20
CA VAL A 278 -19.09 -2.00 27.91
C VAL A 278 -18.31 -2.79 26.86
N SER A 279 -19.05 -3.55 26.05
CA SER A 279 -18.56 -4.35 24.91
C SER A 279 -17.82 -3.49 23.87
N ALA A 280 -16.58 -3.09 24.16
CA ALA A 280 -15.66 -2.53 23.19
C ALA A 280 -14.97 -3.67 22.46
N THR A 281 -14.98 -3.63 21.13
CA THR A 281 -14.19 -4.54 20.31
C THR A 281 -12.71 -4.36 20.67
N PRO A 282 -11.95 -5.45 20.91
CA PRO A 282 -10.54 -5.32 21.28
C PRO A 282 -9.76 -4.60 20.17
N PRO A 283 -8.74 -3.78 20.51
CA PRO A 283 -7.95 -3.07 19.53
C PRO A 283 -7.28 -4.07 18.57
N PRO A 284 -7.10 -3.72 17.28
CA PRO A 284 -6.41 -4.56 16.32
C PRO A 284 -5.04 -5.01 16.84
N ALA A 285 -4.75 -6.29 16.72
CA ALA A 285 -3.49 -6.86 17.16
C ALA A 285 -3.13 -8.13 16.39
N PHE A 286 -1.83 -8.35 16.18
CA PHE A 286 -1.31 -9.60 15.65
C PHE A 286 0.04 -9.95 16.29
N THR A 287 0.42 -11.20 16.15
CA THR A 287 1.69 -11.72 16.62
C THR A 287 2.52 -12.24 15.45
N ARG A 288 3.84 -12.15 15.62
CA ARG A 288 4.84 -12.72 14.71
C ARG A 288 5.72 -13.67 15.51
N THR A 289 5.73 -14.94 15.16
CA THR A 289 6.54 -15.96 15.83
C THR A 289 7.61 -16.46 14.88
N LEU A 290 8.87 -16.47 15.32
CA LEU A 290 10.01 -17.04 14.62
C LEU A 290 10.51 -18.27 15.38
N VAL A 291 10.72 -19.38 14.67
CA VAL A 291 11.26 -20.62 15.25
C VAL A 291 12.46 -21.05 14.44
N SER A 292 13.62 -21.20 15.09
CA SER A 292 14.83 -21.73 14.44
C SER A 292 14.60 -23.19 14.04
N ILE A 293 14.93 -23.54 12.79
CA ILE A 293 14.85 -24.91 12.27
C ILE A 293 16.12 -25.25 11.49
N ALA A 294 16.43 -26.54 11.34
CA ALA A 294 17.51 -26.95 10.45
C ALA A 294 17.06 -26.81 8.98
N ARG A 295 17.90 -26.23 8.12
CA ARG A 295 17.61 -26.11 6.68
C ARG A 295 17.39 -27.49 6.03
N SER A 296 18.10 -28.52 6.50
CA SER A 296 17.96 -29.90 6.03
C SER A 296 16.59 -30.53 6.34
N SER A 297 15.84 -29.97 7.29
CA SER A 297 14.51 -30.47 7.67
C SER A 297 13.39 -29.95 6.76
N VAL A 298 13.67 -29.12 5.76
CA VAL A 298 12.66 -28.48 4.90
C VAL A 298 12.57 -29.21 3.56
N VAL A 299 11.35 -29.60 3.13
CA VAL A 299 11.12 -30.03 1.74
C VAL A 299 11.20 -28.80 0.84
N LEU A 300 12.14 -28.76 -0.11
CA LEU A 300 12.16 -27.74 -1.17
C LEU A 300 11.49 -28.33 -2.42
N ASP A 301 10.62 -27.55 -3.07
CA ASP A 301 9.80 -28.04 -4.20
C ASP A 301 10.66 -28.49 -5.41
N ASN A 302 11.93 -28.08 -5.50
CA ASN A 302 12.82 -28.33 -6.66
C ASN A 302 14.24 -28.87 -6.31
N ALA A 303 14.48 -29.53 -5.17
CA ALA A 303 15.84 -29.97 -4.83
C ALA A 303 16.19 -31.39 -5.34
N VAL A 304 16.99 -31.48 -6.40
CA VAL A 304 17.66 -32.71 -6.89
C VAL A 304 18.97 -33.01 -6.11
N ALA A 305 19.48 -32.09 -5.29
CA ALA A 305 20.64 -32.36 -4.41
C ALA A 305 20.60 -31.53 -3.12
N PRO A 306 21.12 -32.04 -1.99
CA PRO A 306 21.28 -31.27 -0.77
C PRO A 306 22.36 -30.16 -0.97
N PRO A 307 22.17 -28.95 -0.41
CA PRO A 307 23.16 -27.89 -0.53
C PRO A 307 24.48 -28.27 0.18
N PRO A 308 25.64 -27.87 -0.34
CA PRO A 308 26.94 -28.15 0.28
C PRO A 308 27.03 -27.49 1.67
N ARG A 309 27.44 -28.28 2.67
CA ARG A 309 27.71 -27.92 4.09
C ARG A 309 26.82 -26.80 4.64
N SER A 310 25.62 -27.17 5.10
CA SER A 310 24.78 -26.26 5.88
C SER A 310 25.55 -25.76 7.12
N PRO A 311 25.49 -24.45 7.44
CA PRO A 311 26.07 -23.92 8.66
C PRO A 311 25.42 -24.58 9.90
N PRO A 312 26.13 -24.65 11.03
CA PRO A 312 25.63 -25.31 12.24
C PRO A 312 24.31 -24.66 12.69
N HIS A 313 23.26 -25.47 12.79
CA HIS A 313 21.94 -25.07 13.25
C HIS A 313 21.93 -24.92 14.78
N VAL A 314 21.41 -23.80 15.28
CA VAL A 314 21.15 -23.60 16.71
C VAL A 314 19.68 -23.94 17.00
N PRO A 315 19.37 -25.06 17.67
CA PRO A 315 18.00 -25.46 17.97
C PRO A 315 17.39 -24.64 19.11
N ASN A 316 16.08 -24.81 19.34
CA ASN A 316 15.35 -24.28 20.50
C ASN A 316 15.44 -22.76 20.70
N VAL A 317 15.57 -22.00 19.61
CA VAL A 317 15.41 -20.54 19.64
C VAL A 317 14.00 -20.20 19.16
N VAL A 318 13.23 -19.55 20.02
CA VAL A 318 11.88 -19.07 19.72
C VAL A 318 11.80 -17.58 19.99
N ILE A 319 11.29 -16.82 19.03
CA ILE A 319 11.15 -15.37 19.13
C ILE A 319 9.70 -14.99 18.82
N ASN A 320 9.11 -14.15 19.64
CA ASN A 320 7.74 -13.70 19.51
C ASN A 320 7.69 -12.17 19.54
N TYR A 321 6.86 -11.62 18.67
CA TYR A 321 6.48 -10.22 18.68
C TYR A 321 4.97 -10.14 18.92
N SER A 322 4.54 -9.22 19.76
CA SER A 322 3.16 -8.73 19.83
C SER A 322 3.12 -7.32 19.27
N PHE A 323 2.18 -7.08 18.36
CA PHE A 323 1.88 -5.78 17.80
C PHE A 323 0.44 -5.44 18.15
N GLU A 324 0.24 -4.39 18.93
CA GLU A 324 -1.07 -3.96 19.42
C GLU A 324 -1.30 -2.50 19.09
N GLU A 325 -2.48 -2.20 18.56
CA GLU A 325 -2.85 -0.82 18.27
C GLU A 325 -3.10 -0.07 19.58
N ASP A 326 -2.55 1.14 19.66
CA ASP A 326 -2.80 2.02 20.78
C ASP A 326 -4.24 2.57 20.76
N PRO A 327 -4.79 3.06 21.88
CA PRO A 327 -6.14 3.61 21.91
C PRO A 327 -6.36 4.79 20.95
N SER A 328 -5.30 5.46 20.51
CA SER A 328 -5.40 6.56 19.54
C SER A 328 -5.55 6.10 18.09
N GLY A 329 -5.26 4.82 17.79
CA GLY A 329 -5.26 4.27 16.43
C GLY A 329 -4.16 4.87 15.54
N ARG A 330 -3.09 5.41 16.14
CA ARG A 330 -1.99 6.09 15.42
C ARG A 330 -0.62 5.51 15.73
N ALA A 331 -0.52 4.68 16.75
CA ALA A 331 0.70 4.01 17.12
C ALA A 331 0.47 2.53 17.39
N THR A 332 1.54 1.76 17.27
CA THR A 332 1.57 0.33 17.55
C THR A 332 2.52 0.10 18.71
N ARG A 333 2.02 -0.45 19.81
CA ARG A 333 2.84 -1.01 20.88
C ARG A 333 3.47 -2.30 20.37
N VAL A 334 4.77 -2.44 20.58
CA VAL A 334 5.57 -3.59 20.19
C VAL A 334 6.16 -4.21 21.44
N VAL A 335 5.84 -5.48 21.67
CA VAL A 335 6.51 -6.30 22.68
C VAL A 335 7.28 -7.41 21.97
N PHE A 336 8.55 -7.57 22.29
CA PHE A 336 9.43 -8.61 21.77
C PHE A 336 9.81 -9.53 22.91
N HIS A 337 9.67 -10.84 22.73
CA HIS A 337 10.19 -11.85 23.63
C HIS A 337 10.94 -12.93 22.84
N GLY A 338 12.24 -13.06 23.05
CA GLY A 338 13.06 -14.11 22.48
C GLY A 338 13.62 -14.99 23.59
N GLU A 339 13.61 -16.31 23.39
CA GLU A 339 14.18 -17.26 24.32
C GLU A 339 14.96 -18.36 23.59
N TYR A 340 16.11 -18.71 24.16
CA TYR A 340 16.88 -19.91 23.84
C TYR A 340 16.92 -20.83 25.05
N LEU A 341 16.52 -22.08 24.84
CA LEU A 341 16.60 -23.14 25.84
C LEU A 341 17.58 -24.24 25.40
N PRO A 342 18.61 -24.55 26.20
CA PRO A 342 19.57 -25.59 25.85
C PRO A 342 18.89 -26.97 25.80
N PRO A 343 19.33 -27.88 24.90
CA PRO A 343 18.86 -29.26 24.87
C PRO A 343 19.25 -30.03 26.14
N ASP A 344 18.48 -31.06 26.50
CA ASP A 344 18.69 -31.84 27.75
C ASP A 344 19.82 -32.88 27.66
N THR A 345 20.44 -33.06 26.49
CA THR A 345 21.45 -34.11 26.28
C THR A 345 22.82 -33.69 26.81
N HIS A 346 23.58 -34.66 27.36
CA HIS A 346 24.90 -34.41 27.96
C HIS A 346 25.88 -33.74 26.98
N ASP A 347 25.88 -34.14 25.70
CA ASP A 347 26.70 -33.52 24.66
C ASP A 347 26.20 -32.14 24.21
N ALA A 348 24.91 -31.83 24.42
CA ALA A 348 24.39 -30.48 24.20
C ALA A 348 24.94 -29.48 25.22
N SER A 349 25.25 -29.90 26.45
CA SER A 349 25.85 -29.01 27.47
C SER A 349 27.19 -28.40 27.00
N LYS A 350 28.02 -29.17 26.27
CA LYS A 350 29.30 -28.69 25.71
C LYS A 350 29.12 -27.61 24.64
N ARG A 351 28.08 -27.75 23.80
CA ARG A 351 27.76 -26.78 22.72
C ARG A 351 26.89 -25.62 23.19
N ALA A 352 26.15 -25.78 24.28
CA ALA A 352 25.19 -24.81 24.81
C ALA A 352 25.80 -23.42 25.04
N GLY A 353 27.09 -23.33 25.43
CA GLY A 353 27.77 -22.06 25.59
C GLY A 353 27.91 -21.28 24.27
N HIS A 354 28.31 -21.97 23.21
CA HIS A 354 28.46 -21.39 21.86
C HIS A 354 27.09 -21.09 21.23
N GLU A 355 26.16 -22.05 21.29
CA GLU A 355 24.79 -21.91 20.81
C GLU A 355 24.07 -20.73 21.49
N ARG A 356 24.14 -20.64 22.83
CA ARG A 356 23.60 -19.51 23.58
C ARG A 356 24.16 -18.18 23.09
N ARG A 357 25.48 -18.11 22.84
CA ARG A 357 26.11 -16.88 22.36
C ARG A 357 25.53 -16.47 21.00
N LEU A 358 25.44 -17.40 20.05
CA LEU A 358 24.86 -17.14 18.73
C LEU A 358 23.38 -16.73 18.83
N ALA A 359 22.58 -17.48 19.60
CA ALA A 359 21.17 -17.17 19.82
C ALA A 359 20.99 -15.79 20.48
N SER A 360 21.83 -15.45 21.46
CA SER A 360 21.81 -14.15 22.13
C SER A 360 22.09 -13.01 21.14
N LEU A 361 23.09 -13.17 20.25
CA LEU A 361 23.42 -12.16 19.24
C LEU A 361 22.26 -11.95 18.26
N TRP A 362 21.66 -13.03 17.78
CA TRP A 362 20.52 -12.94 16.87
C TRP A 362 19.31 -12.29 17.52
N MET A 363 18.90 -12.74 18.72
CA MET A 363 17.76 -12.16 19.44
C MET A 363 17.98 -10.68 19.78
N LEU A 364 19.19 -10.29 20.21
CA LEU A 364 19.51 -8.89 20.48
C LEU A 364 19.50 -8.03 19.22
N ARG A 365 20.01 -8.53 18.09
CA ARG A 365 19.97 -7.82 16.79
C ARG A 365 18.53 -7.55 16.36
N LEU A 366 17.67 -8.56 16.45
CA LEU A 366 16.25 -8.45 16.11
C LEU A 366 15.52 -7.46 17.03
N ALA A 367 15.68 -7.61 18.36
CA ALA A 367 15.04 -6.74 19.34
C ALA A 367 15.48 -5.26 19.20
N ALA A 368 16.78 -5.02 18.98
CA ALA A 368 17.32 -3.66 18.81
C ALA A 368 16.85 -2.99 17.51
N SER A 369 16.44 -3.78 16.51
CA SER A 369 16.05 -3.30 15.18
C SER A 369 14.56 -3.00 15.05
N CYS A 370 13.72 -3.23 16.06
CA CYS A 370 12.28 -3.02 15.98
C CYS A 370 11.88 -1.61 15.50
N HIS A 371 12.55 -0.56 15.98
CA HIS A 371 12.27 0.81 15.52
C HIS A 371 12.58 1.05 14.04
N ARG A 372 13.45 0.24 13.44
CA ARG A 372 13.82 0.34 12.01
C ARG A 372 12.74 -0.23 11.09
N PHE A 373 11.72 -0.92 11.61
CA PHE A 373 10.53 -1.27 10.82
C PHE A 373 9.87 -0.02 10.22
N LEU A 374 9.99 1.14 10.91
CA LEU A 374 9.53 2.43 10.41
C LEU A 374 10.21 2.89 9.11
N LEU A 375 11.41 2.37 8.79
CA LEU A 375 12.06 2.66 7.51
C LEU A 375 11.27 2.05 6.35
N VAL A 376 10.83 0.80 6.50
CA VAL A 376 9.99 0.10 5.52
C VAL A 376 8.60 0.74 5.45
N VAL A 377 8.01 1.09 6.60
CA VAL A 377 6.74 1.82 6.66
C VAL A 377 6.85 3.14 5.88
N ARG A 378 7.84 3.98 6.18
CA ARG A 378 8.01 5.27 5.49
C ARG A 378 8.26 5.09 3.99
N ARG A 379 9.06 4.10 3.60
CA ARG A 379 9.32 3.76 2.19
C ARG A 379 8.01 3.50 1.41
N ARG A 380 7.07 2.79 2.02
CA ARG A 380 5.76 2.47 1.43
C ARG A 380 4.78 3.63 1.53
N ARG A 381 4.78 4.41 2.62
CA ARG A 381 4.01 5.66 2.72
C ARG A 381 4.36 6.64 1.59
N LEU A 382 5.66 6.77 1.26
CA LEU A 382 6.15 7.54 0.12
C LEU A 382 5.76 6.91 -1.22
N GLY A 383 5.69 5.58 -1.29
CA GLY A 383 5.17 4.84 -2.44
C GLY A 383 3.76 5.24 -2.83
N MET A 384 2.90 5.46 -1.83
CA MET A 384 1.51 5.90 -2.00
C MET A 384 1.36 7.35 -2.48
N GLN A 385 2.42 8.15 -2.45
CA GLN A 385 2.32 9.55 -2.83
C GLN A 385 2.52 9.75 -4.33
N VAL A 386 1.73 10.66 -4.90
CA VAL A 386 1.92 11.14 -6.27
C VAL A 386 3.04 12.18 -6.28
N ILE A 387 4.16 11.82 -6.87
CA ILE A 387 5.34 12.70 -6.96
C ILE A 387 5.26 13.65 -8.15
N ILE A 388 6.00 14.74 -8.06
CA ILE A 388 6.11 15.71 -9.14
C ILE A 388 6.95 15.15 -10.29
N ASN A 389 6.50 15.39 -11.51
CA ASN A 389 7.33 15.19 -12.70
C ASN A 389 8.16 16.46 -12.92
N SER A 390 9.44 16.41 -12.56
CA SER A 390 10.32 17.58 -12.63
C SER A 390 10.53 18.13 -14.04
N THR A 391 10.36 17.31 -15.08
CA THR A 391 10.50 17.76 -16.48
C THR A 391 9.27 18.52 -16.98
N ARG A 392 8.13 18.42 -16.28
CA ARG A 392 6.87 19.09 -16.62
C ARG A 392 6.64 20.37 -15.82
N LEU A 393 7.59 20.78 -14.98
CA LEU A 393 7.49 22.04 -14.24
C LEU A 393 7.91 23.21 -15.12
N PRO A 394 7.22 24.37 -15.06
CA PRO A 394 7.67 25.57 -15.74
C PRO A 394 9.09 25.94 -15.26
N LEU A 395 9.97 26.29 -16.20
CA LEU A 395 11.36 26.63 -15.89
C LEU A 395 11.45 27.80 -14.90
N GLU A 396 10.56 28.77 -14.98
CA GLU A 396 10.45 29.91 -14.06
C GLU A 396 10.13 29.49 -12.62
N THR A 397 9.38 28.40 -12.43
CA THR A 397 9.03 27.85 -11.11
C THR A 397 10.26 27.28 -10.38
N VAL A 398 11.33 26.97 -11.12
CA VAL A 398 12.54 26.31 -10.60
C VAL A 398 13.78 27.22 -10.73
N ALA A 399 13.85 28.03 -11.77
CA ALA A 399 14.88 29.03 -11.99
C ALA A 399 14.67 30.21 -11.02
N ASN A 400 15.74 30.77 -10.48
CA ASN A 400 15.71 31.99 -9.66
C ASN A 400 15.03 31.93 -8.28
N VAL A 401 14.74 30.76 -7.71
CA VAL A 401 14.32 30.67 -6.30
C VAL A 401 15.47 31.09 -5.37
N PRO A 402 15.34 32.16 -4.54
CA PRO A 402 16.45 32.73 -3.79
C PRO A 402 16.60 32.12 -2.39
N ARG A 403 15.58 31.43 -1.87
CA ARG A 403 15.52 30.95 -0.48
C ARG A 403 14.95 29.54 -0.39
N CYS A 404 15.40 28.80 0.62
CA CYS A 404 14.86 27.48 0.95
C CYS A 404 13.37 27.55 1.34
N ALA A 405 12.52 26.73 0.71
CA ALA A 405 11.09 26.67 1.03
C ALA A 405 10.78 26.16 2.46
N CYS A 406 11.74 25.51 3.13
CA CYS A 406 11.59 25.06 4.52
C CYS A 406 12.10 26.10 5.52
N CYS A 407 13.40 26.43 5.48
CA CYS A 407 14.04 27.27 6.50
C CYS A 407 14.22 28.74 6.11
N ARG A 408 13.73 29.14 4.92
CA ARG A 408 13.84 30.51 4.37
C ARG A 408 15.26 31.06 4.21
N ARG A 409 16.31 30.28 4.52
CA ARG A 409 17.71 30.66 4.32
C ARG A 409 18.00 30.93 2.84
N SER A 410 18.76 31.99 2.59
CA SER A 410 19.21 32.38 1.26
C SER A 410 20.10 31.30 0.63
N PHE A 411 19.94 31.09 -0.67
CA PHE A 411 20.85 30.31 -1.49
C PHE A 411 22.04 31.16 -2.01
N SER A 412 22.05 32.48 -1.76
CA SER A 412 23.07 33.41 -2.27
C SER A 412 24.43 33.29 -1.55
N MET A 413 25.49 33.58 -2.32
CA MET A 413 26.91 33.32 -2.06
C MET A 413 27.59 34.46 -1.30
N PHE A 414 27.70 34.38 0.03
CA PHE A 414 28.79 35.09 0.69
C PHE A 414 29.89 34.19 1.25
N PHE A 415 29.62 32.93 1.64
CA PHE A 415 30.72 32.05 2.10
C PHE A 415 30.67 30.55 1.75
N LYS A 416 29.55 29.92 1.33
CA LYS A 416 29.50 28.53 0.82
C LYS A 416 28.31 28.32 -0.13
N ARG A 417 28.51 27.76 -1.33
CA ARG A 417 27.44 27.40 -2.27
C ARG A 417 26.54 26.31 -1.65
N THR A 418 25.40 26.72 -1.09
CA THR A 418 24.40 25.76 -0.59
C THR A 418 23.71 25.12 -1.79
N ARG A 419 23.92 23.81 -1.98
CA ARG A 419 23.28 23.06 -3.08
C ARG A 419 21.76 23.06 -2.91
N LYS A 420 21.04 23.46 -3.96
CA LYS A 420 19.57 23.39 -4.03
C LYS A 420 19.17 21.95 -4.34
N ARG A 421 18.11 21.46 -3.69
CA ARG A 421 17.53 20.14 -3.92
C ARG A 421 16.04 20.31 -4.19
N LEU A 422 15.53 19.69 -5.24
CA LEU A 422 14.10 19.64 -5.52
C LEU A 422 13.46 18.58 -4.62
N CYS A 423 12.43 18.97 -3.86
CA CYS A 423 11.58 18.01 -3.17
C CYS A 423 10.65 17.35 -4.18
N CYS A 424 10.70 16.02 -4.34
CA CYS A 424 9.84 15.30 -5.27
C CYS A 424 8.35 15.33 -4.85
N LEU A 425 8.06 15.56 -3.56
CA LEU A 425 6.67 15.56 -3.08
C LEU A 425 5.97 16.90 -3.25
N CYS A 426 6.55 18.02 -2.81
CA CYS A 426 5.92 19.33 -2.97
C CYS A 426 6.33 20.08 -4.24
N GLY A 427 7.49 19.76 -4.82
CA GLY A 427 8.02 20.46 -5.98
C GLY A 427 8.82 21.72 -5.70
N PHE A 428 9.05 22.08 -4.43
CA PHE A 428 9.84 23.25 -4.07
C PHE A 428 11.33 22.94 -3.88
N LEU A 429 12.17 23.94 -4.15
CA LEU A 429 13.61 23.89 -3.88
C LEU A 429 13.90 24.13 -2.39
N VAL A 430 14.73 23.25 -1.83
CA VAL A 430 15.17 23.30 -0.42
C VAL A 430 16.68 23.18 -0.32
N CYS A 431 17.25 23.65 0.79
CA CYS A 431 18.67 23.48 1.06
C CYS A 431 18.99 22.02 1.42
N GLU A 432 20.26 21.64 1.28
CA GLU A 432 20.74 20.29 1.61
C GLU A 432 20.39 19.83 3.03
N LYS A 433 20.35 20.75 4.01
CA LYS A 433 19.95 20.43 5.40
C LYS A 433 18.46 20.11 5.56
N CYS A 434 17.61 20.67 4.71
CA CYS A 434 16.16 20.43 4.73
C CYS A 434 15.74 19.29 3.80
N ALA A 435 16.66 18.76 2.98
CA ALA A 435 16.41 17.72 2.00
C ALA A 435 16.90 16.36 2.49
N HIS A 436 16.00 15.40 2.61
CA HIS A 436 16.31 14.06 3.10
C HIS A 436 16.27 13.06 1.93
N ALA A 437 17.31 12.21 1.83
CA ALA A 437 17.25 11.03 0.97
C ALA A 437 16.35 10.00 1.63
N GLN A 438 15.39 9.47 0.88
CA GLN A 438 14.47 8.43 1.33
C GLN A 438 14.34 7.37 0.25
N GLU A 439 14.14 6.12 0.67
CA GLU A 439 13.67 5.08 -0.24
C GLU A 439 12.18 5.28 -0.49
N ARG A 440 11.75 5.00 -1.72
CA ARG A 440 10.35 4.91 -2.12
C ARG A 440 10.14 3.59 -2.82
N GLU A 441 9.16 2.81 -2.35
CA GLU A 441 8.72 1.58 -2.98
C GLU A 441 7.49 1.90 -3.82
N HIS A 442 7.61 1.85 -5.14
CA HIS A 442 6.52 2.15 -6.05
C HIS A 442 6.35 1.02 -7.06
N ARG A 443 5.16 0.91 -7.65
CA ARG A 443 4.87 -0.07 -8.69
C ARG A 443 4.26 0.63 -9.90
N ALA A 444 5.07 0.88 -10.91
CA ALA A 444 4.62 1.51 -12.15
C ALA A 444 3.76 0.56 -12.99
N ARG A 445 3.24 1.09 -14.11
CA ARG A 445 2.47 0.32 -15.10
C ARG A 445 3.41 -0.70 -15.77
N GLY A 446 3.01 -1.97 -15.82
CA GLY A 446 3.81 -3.05 -16.41
C GLY A 446 4.82 -3.69 -15.45
N ASP A 447 5.03 -3.12 -14.25
CA ASP A 447 5.97 -3.69 -13.28
C ASP A 447 5.47 -5.03 -12.73
N SER A 448 6.24 -6.08 -13.01
CA SER A 448 6.02 -7.41 -12.44
C SER A 448 6.19 -7.43 -10.92
N ARG A 449 7.02 -6.54 -10.36
CA ARG A 449 7.27 -6.38 -8.91
C ARG A 449 7.44 -4.90 -8.51
N PRO A 450 7.23 -4.55 -7.23
CA PRO A 450 7.56 -3.22 -6.72
C PRO A 450 9.03 -2.88 -6.93
N GLN A 451 9.30 -1.65 -7.35
CA GLN A 451 10.63 -1.07 -7.52
C GLN A 451 10.97 -0.15 -6.36
N ILE A 452 12.24 -0.17 -5.94
CA ILE A 452 12.76 0.72 -4.90
C ILE A 452 13.66 1.75 -5.53
N GLU A 453 13.32 3.02 -5.37
CA GLU A 453 14.09 4.15 -5.84
C GLU A 453 14.51 5.08 -4.70
N GLN A 454 15.55 5.88 -4.93
CA GLN A 454 15.99 6.92 -4.02
C GLN A 454 15.37 8.26 -4.41
N VAL A 455 14.61 8.86 -3.51
CA VAL A 455 13.94 10.14 -3.71
C VAL A 455 14.44 11.20 -2.72
N ARG A 456 14.26 12.48 -3.08
CA ARG A 456 14.56 13.61 -2.20
C ARG A 456 13.29 14.26 -1.71
N VAL A 457 13.08 14.24 -0.40
CA VAL A 457 11.87 14.76 0.24
C VAL A 457 12.26 15.80 1.29
N CYS A 458 11.58 16.93 1.33
CA CYS A 458 11.85 17.94 2.34
C CYS A 458 11.24 17.56 3.70
N GLU A 459 11.78 18.12 4.78
CA GLU A 459 11.32 17.83 6.15
C GLU A 459 9.81 18.03 6.36
N ARG A 460 9.24 19.12 5.84
CA ARG A 460 7.79 19.40 5.93
C ARG A 460 6.95 18.32 5.24
N CYS A 461 7.43 17.81 4.09
CA CYS A 461 6.78 16.73 3.36
C CYS A 461 6.83 15.41 4.13
N ILE A 462 7.98 15.08 4.74
CA ILE A 462 8.10 13.88 5.58
C ILE A 462 7.11 13.93 6.74
N ILE A 463 6.99 15.08 7.42
CA ILE A 463 6.03 15.25 8.54
C ILE A 463 4.59 14.99 8.08
N ARG A 464 4.19 15.49 6.90
CA ARG A 464 2.83 15.27 6.39
C ARG A 464 2.59 13.82 5.97
N VAL A 465 3.56 13.18 5.31
CA VAL A 465 3.50 11.75 5.00
C VAL A 465 3.38 10.92 6.27
N ASP A 466 4.17 11.23 7.31
CA ASP A 466 4.14 10.47 8.56
C ASP A 466 2.85 10.69 9.39
N ARG A 467 2.10 11.77 9.13
CA ARG A 467 0.83 12.10 9.83
C ARG A 467 -0.43 11.63 9.13
N ALA A 468 -0.35 11.30 7.84
CA ALA A 468 -1.45 10.72 7.08
C ALA A 468 -1.85 9.35 7.65
N ARG A 469 -3.06 8.88 7.34
CA ARG A 469 -3.60 7.61 7.85
C ARG A 469 -3.50 6.54 6.78
N TYR A 470 -2.94 5.39 7.13
CA TYR A 470 -2.73 4.26 6.21
C TYR A 470 -3.46 2.99 6.66
N THR A 471 -4.42 3.11 7.60
CA THR A 471 -5.14 1.98 8.22
C THR A 471 -5.87 1.08 7.22
N ALA A 472 -6.36 1.65 6.11
CA ALA A 472 -7.10 0.92 5.08
C ALA A 472 -6.22 0.46 3.91
N VAL A 473 -4.92 0.77 3.92
CA VAL A 473 -4.00 0.42 2.83
C VAL A 473 -3.66 -1.07 2.90
N THR A 474 -3.76 -1.72 1.76
CA THR A 474 -3.46 -3.14 1.56
C THR A 474 -2.21 -3.32 0.69
N GLU A 475 -1.74 -4.57 0.56
CA GLU A 475 -0.60 -4.92 -0.29
C GLU A 475 -0.84 -4.55 -1.77
N GLU A 476 -2.08 -4.68 -2.24
CA GLU A 476 -2.48 -4.37 -3.60
C GLU A 476 -2.64 -2.87 -3.85
N ASP A 477 -2.72 -2.06 -2.79
CA ASP A 477 -2.91 -0.61 -2.87
C ASP A 477 -1.60 0.16 -3.03
N LEU A 478 -0.44 -0.49 -2.88
CA LEU A 478 0.89 0.10 -3.12
C LEU A 478 1.18 0.35 -4.61
N ARG A 479 0.14 0.51 -5.42
CA ARG A 479 0.18 0.84 -6.85
C ARG A 479 -0.61 2.12 -7.11
N PRO A 480 -0.25 2.90 -8.14
CA PRO A 480 -1.04 4.03 -8.63
C PRO A 480 -2.51 3.67 -8.83
N ALA A 481 -3.40 4.65 -8.66
CA ALA A 481 -4.80 4.49 -9.00
C ALA A 481 -4.95 4.05 -10.47
N ARG A 482 -5.77 3.04 -10.72
CA ARG A 482 -5.98 2.45 -12.04
C ARG A 482 -7.43 2.10 -12.25
N VAL A 483 -7.82 2.11 -13.51
CA VAL A 483 -9.07 1.50 -13.95
C VAL A 483 -8.86 -0.01 -14.08
N ILE A 484 -9.65 -0.79 -13.36
CA ILE A 484 -9.55 -2.25 -13.33
C ILE A 484 -10.54 -2.89 -14.31
N SER A 485 -10.29 -4.13 -14.75
CA SER A 485 -11.25 -4.85 -15.60
C SER A 485 -12.53 -5.16 -14.83
N ASP A 486 -13.67 -5.22 -15.52
CA ASP A 486 -14.96 -5.49 -14.87
C ASP A 486 -14.99 -6.89 -14.21
N SER A 487 -14.21 -7.85 -14.74
CA SER A 487 -14.03 -9.19 -14.17
C SER A 487 -13.23 -9.22 -12.86
N SER A 488 -12.44 -8.19 -12.58
CA SER A 488 -11.59 -8.10 -11.40
C SER A 488 -12.24 -7.34 -10.24
N SER A 489 -13.44 -6.78 -10.45
CA SER A 489 -14.20 -6.15 -9.39
C SER A 489 -14.61 -7.21 -8.36
N PRO A 490 -14.23 -7.07 -7.08
CA PRO A 490 -14.74 -7.97 -6.05
C PRO A 490 -16.26 -7.77 -6.01
N VAL A 491 -17.02 -8.79 -6.43
CA VAL A 491 -18.48 -8.80 -6.38
C VAL A 491 -18.90 -8.33 -4.99
N GLY A 492 -19.32 -7.08 -4.89
CA GLY A 492 -19.62 -6.43 -3.63
C GLY A 492 -20.73 -7.19 -2.94
N ARG A 493 -20.46 -7.72 -1.75
CA ARG A 493 -21.52 -8.11 -0.83
C ARG A 493 -22.41 -6.87 -0.62
N ALA A 494 -23.71 -7.03 -0.84
CA ALA A 494 -24.70 -6.04 -0.47
C ALA A 494 -24.51 -5.68 1.01
N ASN A 495 -24.02 -4.47 1.29
CA ASN A 495 -23.99 -3.97 2.66
C ASN A 495 -25.36 -3.41 2.99
N SER A 496 -25.97 -4.03 3.99
CA SER A 496 -27.10 -3.57 4.76
C SER A 496 -27.02 -2.08 5.09
N THR A 497 -28.09 -1.37 4.75
CA THR A 497 -28.41 -0.01 5.16
C THR A 497 -28.14 0.20 6.67
N PRO A 498 -27.54 1.32 7.11
CA PRO A 498 -27.61 1.72 8.51
C PRO A 498 -29.03 2.26 8.77
N GLY A 499 -29.96 1.34 9.01
CA GLY A 499 -31.32 1.67 9.41
C GLY A 499 -31.36 2.00 10.90
N GLY A 500 -31.31 3.28 11.24
CA GLY A 500 -31.96 3.77 12.45
C GLY A 500 -33.47 3.67 12.24
N SER A 501 -34.16 2.79 12.96
CA SER A 501 -35.62 2.72 12.95
C SER A 501 -36.14 2.81 14.39
N LEU A 502 -36.84 3.90 14.68
CA LEU A 502 -37.89 3.93 15.68
C LEU A 502 -39.14 3.26 15.04
N ARG A 503 -39.64 2.20 15.71
CA ARG A 503 -41.01 1.60 15.78
C ARG A 503 -41.92 1.77 14.55
N GLY A 504 -42.66 0.79 14.04
CA GLY A 504 -42.98 -0.59 14.43
C GLY A 504 -44.16 -1.11 13.58
N VAL A 505 -44.26 -2.44 13.47
CA VAL A 505 -45.41 -3.29 13.02
C VAL A 505 -45.94 -3.14 11.59
N GLY A 506 -45.86 -4.23 10.80
CA GLY A 506 -46.83 -4.49 9.73
C GLY A 506 -46.36 -5.28 8.49
N SER A 507 -46.47 -6.60 8.58
CA SER A 507 -46.72 -7.59 7.49
C SER A 507 -45.68 -7.89 6.39
N ARG A 508 -45.53 -9.21 6.19
CA ARG A 508 -44.59 -9.95 5.34
C ARG A 508 -45.07 -9.98 3.89
N ARG A 509 -44.14 -9.80 2.93
CA ARG A 509 -44.02 -10.62 1.71
C ARG A 509 -42.57 -10.57 1.22
N ALA A 510 -41.82 -11.64 1.49
CA ALA A 510 -40.46 -11.81 1.02
C ALA A 510 -40.47 -12.04 -0.50
N ARG A 511 -39.83 -11.14 -1.25
CA ARG A 511 -39.50 -11.34 -2.67
C ARG A 511 -38.11 -12.02 -2.75
N PRO A 512 -37.92 -13.04 -3.60
CA PRO A 512 -36.69 -13.82 -3.62
C PRO A 512 -35.51 -12.98 -4.13
N THR A 513 -34.40 -13.00 -3.39
CA THR A 513 -33.16 -12.31 -3.71
C THR A 513 -32.40 -13.06 -4.82
N LEU A 514 -32.68 -12.69 -6.08
CA LEU A 514 -31.79 -13.04 -7.18
C LEU A 514 -30.47 -12.29 -7.03
N LYS A 515 -29.36 -13.03 -7.14
CA LYS A 515 -27.99 -12.53 -7.20
C LYS A 515 -27.85 -11.65 -8.46
N THR A 516 -28.08 -10.34 -8.34
CA THR A 516 -27.93 -9.42 -9.47
C THR A 516 -26.49 -8.92 -9.57
N ARG A 517 -25.96 -8.92 -10.80
CA ARG A 517 -24.80 -8.12 -11.20
C ARG A 517 -25.04 -6.64 -10.81
N PRO A 518 -24.00 -5.82 -10.59
CA PRO A 518 -24.21 -4.38 -10.51
C PRO A 518 -25.01 -3.92 -11.74
N ALA A 519 -26.11 -3.21 -11.51
CA ALA A 519 -26.97 -2.70 -12.56
C ALA A 519 -26.12 -1.82 -13.49
N SER A 520 -26.17 -2.09 -14.81
CA SER A 520 -25.52 -1.22 -15.77
C SER A 520 -26.16 0.17 -15.73
N LEU A 521 -25.47 1.21 -16.19
CA LEU A 521 -26.07 2.55 -16.33
C LEU A 521 -27.43 2.51 -17.05
N ASN A 522 -27.65 1.54 -17.96
CA ASN A 522 -28.88 1.39 -18.73
C ASN A 522 -30.00 0.90 -17.82
N ASP A 523 -29.71 -0.11 -17.01
CA ASP A 523 -30.63 -0.63 -16.01
C ASP A 523 -31.00 0.46 -15.00
N LEU A 524 -30.02 1.29 -14.60
CA LEU A 524 -30.24 2.42 -13.70
C LEU A 524 -31.12 3.52 -14.32
N LEU A 525 -30.92 3.83 -15.61
CA LEU A 525 -31.75 4.79 -16.35
C LEU A 525 -33.18 4.27 -16.49
N LEU A 526 -33.35 3.00 -16.85
CA LEU A 526 -34.65 2.35 -16.98
C LEU A 526 -35.38 2.28 -15.63
N GLU A 527 -34.69 1.93 -14.55
CA GLU A 527 -35.24 1.96 -13.19
C GLU A 527 -35.69 3.37 -12.82
N THR A 528 -34.85 4.38 -13.06
CA THR A 528 -35.15 5.78 -12.75
C THR A 528 -36.35 6.30 -13.56
N LEU A 529 -36.49 5.87 -14.82
CA LEU A 529 -37.65 6.16 -15.66
C LEU A 529 -38.91 5.47 -15.13
N ALA A 530 -38.82 4.19 -14.75
CA ALA A 530 -39.94 3.43 -14.19
C ALA A 530 -40.46 4.09 -12.91
N ASP A 531 -39.55 4.46 -12.00
CA ASP A 531 -39.89 5.21 -10.78
C ASP A 531 -40.61 6.52 -11.13
N ALA A 532 -40.12 7.27 -12.12
CA ALA A 532 -40.73 8.52 -12.57
C ALA A 532 -42.08 8.34 -13.30
N THR A 533 -42.53 7.12 -13.60
CA THR A 533 -43.84 6.87 -14.24
C THR A 533 -44.96 6.57 -13.23
N ALA A 534 -44.65 6.37 -11.95
CA ALA A 534 -45.58 5.86 -10.94
C ALA A 534 -46.51 6.89 -10.24
N GLY A 535 -46.81 8.07 -10.82
CA GLY A 535 -47.59 9.10 -10.09
C GLY A 535 -47.99 10.40 -10.83
N GLY A 536 -48.40 11.41 -10.05
CA GLY A 536 -49.04 12.68 -10.46
C GLY A 536 -48.11 13.76 -11.09
N GLU A 537 -48.49 15.05 -11.02
CA GLU A 537 -47.85 16.14 -11.78
C GLU A 537 -46.34 16.33 -11.50
N ALA A 538 -45.91 16.24 -10.23
CA ALA A 538 -44.49 16.27 -9.86
C ALA A 538 -43.70 15.11 -10.50
N GLN A 539 -44.33 13.95 -10.64
CA GLN A 539 -43.74 12.78 -11.28
C GLN A 539 -43.63 12.98 -12.80
N ARG A 540 -44.59 13.67 -13.44
CA ARG A 540 -44.51 14.04 -14.87
C ARG A 540 -43.35 14.98 -15.18
N LYS A 541 -43.12 16.01 -14.34
CA LYS A 541 -41.96 16.91 -14.48
C LYS A 541 -40.66 16.14 -14.34
N ARG A 542 -40.56 15.25 -13.34
CA ARG A 542 -39.41 14.36 -13.17
C ARG A 542 -39.20 13.43 -14.37
N LYS A 543 -40.26 12.85 -14.94
CA LYS A 543 -40.20 12.00 -16.15
C LYS A 543 -39.62 12.77 -17.33
N ALA A 544 -40.04 14.02 -17.54
CA ALA A 544 -39.50 14.87 -18.61
C ALA A 544 -38.00 15.11 -18.44
N SER A 545 -37.54 15.42 -17.23
CA SER A 545 -36.11 15.58 -16.94
C SER A 545 -35.32 14.28 -17.13
N VAL A 546 -35.86 13.11 -16.73
CA VAL A 546 -35.22 11.81 -16.99
C VAL A 546 -35.07 11.55 -18.48
N LEU A 547 -36.13 11.78 -19.27
CA LEU A 547 -36.09 11.62 -20.72
C LEU A 547 -35.10 12.59 -21.38
N SER A 548 -35.00 13.82 -20.88
CA SER A 548 -34.01 14.82 -21.33
C SER A 548 -32.57 14.31 -21.12
N VAL A 549 -32.26 13.79 -19.92
CA VAL A 549 -30.95 13.21 -19.61
C VAL A 549 -30.66 11.98 -20.48
N MET A 550 -31.64 11.08 -20.67
CA MET A 550 -31.48 9.90 -21.53
C MET A 550 -31.20 10.30 -22.98
N LYS A 551 -31.94 11.27 -23.52
CA LYS A 551 -31.74 11.79 -24.87
C LYS A 551 -30.33 12.34 -25.04
N ASP A 552 -29.89 13.18 -24.10
CA ASP A 552 -28.54 13.75 -24.12
C ASP A 552 -27.45 12.66 -24.16
N ILE A 553 -27.57 11.63 -23.33
CA ILE A 553 -26.63 10.49 -23.30
C ILE A 553 -26.58 9.79 -24.65
N VAL A 554 -27.74 9.51 -25.25
CA VAL A 554 -27.86 8.84 -26.55
C VAL A 554 -27.28 9.68 -27.68
N ASP A 555 -27.60 10.98 -27.72
CA ASP A 555 -27.13 11.88 -28.76
C ASP A 555 -25.60 12.07 -28.71
N GLU A 556 -25.01 12.05 -27.52
CA GLU A 556 -23.56 12.06 -27.36
C GLU A 556 -22.90 10.80 -27.90
N GLU A 557 -23.45 9.63 -27.59
CA GLU A 557 -22.93 8.36 -28.09
C GLU A 557 -22.97 8.32 -29.62
N ARG A 558 -24.07 8.80 -30.22
CA ARG A 558 -24.21 8.97 -31.67
C ARG A 558 -23.14 9.90 -32.23
N ALA A 559 -22.91 11.05 -31.60
CA ALA A 559 -21.89 12.01 -32.02
C ALA A 559 -20.46 11.44 -31.93
N ARG A 560 -20.17 10.68 -30.87
CA ARG A 560 -18.87 10.01 -30.66
C ARG A 560 -18.63 8.96 -31.75
N ARG A 561 -19.65 8.16 -32.09
CA ARG A 561 -19.56 7.18 -33.19
C ARG A 561 -19.34 7.83 -34.55
N ARG A 562 -20.06 8.90 -34.87
CA ARG A 562 -19.85 9.67 -36.11
C ARG A 562 -18.40 10.18 -36.20
N SER A 563 -17.86 10.68 -35.08
CA SER A 563 -16.48 11.18 -34.99
C SER A 563 -15.44 10.06 -35.15
N SER A 564 -15.65 8.91 -34.51
CA SER A 564 -14.77 7.74 -34.65
C SER A 564 -14.80 7.17 -36.07
N ALA A 565 -15.99 7.07 -36.69
CA ALA A 565 -16.14 6.64 -38.08
C ALA A 565 -15.47 7.61 -39.05
N ALA A 566 -15.56 8.93 -38.80
CA ALA A 566 -14.85 9.94 -39.57
C ALA A 566 -13.31 9.81 -39.44
N ARG A 567 -12.79 9.56 -38.23
CA ARG A 567 -11.36 9.33 -38.00
C ARG A 567 -10.85 8.09 -38.72
N ILE A 568 -11.60 6.98 -38.66
CA ILE A 568 -11.25 5.73 -39.36
C ILE A 568 -11.23 5.97 -40.88
N ARG A 569 -12.23 6.65 -41.43
CA ARG A 569 -12.27 7.02 -42.86
C ARG A 569 -11.11 7.94 -43.28
N SER A 570 -10.73 8.90 -42.42
CA SER A 570 -9.58 9.78 -42.69
C SER A 570 -8.23 9.07 -42.58
N ALA A 571 -8.11 8.07 -41.70
CA ALA A 571 -6.91 7.25 -41.57
C ALA A 571 -6.75 6.27 -42.75
N SER A 572 -7.86 5.73 -43.28
CA SER A 572 -7.84 4.89 -44.49
C SER A 572 -7.59 5.68 -45.78
N ALA A 573 -8.00 6.95 -45.85
CA ALA A 573 -7.73 7.82 -47.00
C ALA A 573 -6.28 8.35 -47.07
N GLY A 574 -5.51 8.25 -45.98
CA GLY A 574 -4.13 8.76 -45.89
C GLY A 574 -3.04 7.81 -46.42
N VAL A 575 -3.39 6.58 -46.84
CA VAL A 575 -2.40 5.53 -47.21
C VAL A 575 -2.16 5.42 -48.73
N THR A 576 -2.87 6.17 -49.57
CA THR A 576 -2.69 6.07 -51.05
C THR A 576 -2.52 7.42 -51.73
N ARG A 577 -1.29 7.96 -51.76
CA ARG A 577 -0.79 8.71 -52.94
C ARG A 577 0.73 8.97 -52.90
N ARG A 578 1.49 8.04 -53.49
CA ARG A 578 2.70 8.34 -54.29
C ARG A 578 2.60 7.52 -55.58
N GLY A 579 2.46 8.19 -56.72
CA GLY A 579 2.45 7.58 -58.06
C GLY A 579 1.84 8.50 -59.12
N LEU A 580 2.63 8.82 -60.15
CA LEU A 580 2.37 9.76 -61.25
C LEU A 580 1.30 9.28 -62.26
N PRO A 581 0.82 10.17 -63.19
CA PRO A 581 -0.29 9.91 -64.09
C PRO A 581 0.15 9.28 -65.42
N LEU A 582 -0.65 8.34 -65.95
CA LEU A 582 -0.63 7.95 -67.36
C LEU A 582 -2.05 7.73 -67.89
N LEU A 583 -2.22 8.18 -69.14
CA LEU A 583 -3.40 8.24 -69.99
C LEU A 583 -3.99 6.86 -70.34
N GLY A 584 -5.30 6.82 -70.60
CA GLY A 584 -5.96 5.73 -71.33
C GLY A 584 -7.47 5.69 -71.07
N GLU A 585 -8.24 6.15 -72.05
CA GLU A 585 -9.71 6.22 -72.12
C GLU A 585 -10.41 4.86 -71.98
N ARG A 586 -11.61 4.85 -71.39
CA ARG A 586 -12.88 4.46 -72.06
C ARG A 586 -14.09 4.62 -71.15
N ASP A 587 -15.14 5.15 -71.76
CA ASP A 587 -16.50 5.34 -71.26
C ASP A 587 -17.19 4.01 -70.92
N GLU A 588 -17.94 3.97 -69.81
CA GLU A 588 -19.26 3.32 -69.72
C GLU A 588 -20.10 4.09 -68.67
N GLU A 589 -21.16 4.75 -69.16
CA GLU A 589 -22.29 5.23 -68.37
C GLU A 589 -23.10 4.02 -67.89
N ALA A 590 -23.38 3.93 -66.59
CA ALA A 590 -24.39 3.00 -66.06
C ALA A 590 -24.97 3.52 -64.72
N GLU A 591 -26.12 4.17 -64.87
CA GLU A 591 -27.34 4.08 -64.06
C GLU A 591 -27.31 4.36 -62.55
N ASP A 592 -28.05 5.42 -62.21
CA ASP A 592 -28.54 5.77 -60.88
C ASP A 592 -29.40 4.64 -60.29
N GLY A 593 -28.84 3.90 -59.34
CA GLY A 593 -29.59 2.98 -58.48
C GLY A 593 -30.05 3.69 -57.21
N GLU A 594 -31.33 4.05 -57.16
CA GLU A 594 -32.04 4.46 -55.94
C GLU A 594 -31.91 3.35 -54.88
N ALA A 595 -31.26 3.66 -53.75
CA ALA A 595 -31.21 2.77 -52.61
C ALA A 595 -32.49 2.96 -51.77
N GLU A 596 -33.35 1.95 -51.85
CA GLU A 596 -34.62 1.82 -51.14
C GLU A 596 -34.51 2.15 -49.64
N GLU A 597 -35.42 3.02 -49.17
CA GLU A 597 -35.73 3.22 -47.76
C GLU A 597 -36.38 1.93 -47.22
N ALA A 598 -35.61 1.12 -46.51
CA ALA A 598 -36.14 -0.03 -45.78
C ALA A 598 -36.94 0.46 -44.55
N GLU A 599 -38.23 0.15 -44.54
CA GLU A 599 -39.17 0.43 -43.46
C GLU A 599 -38.72 -0.23 -42.13
N ASP A 600 -38.59 0.59 -41.09
CA ASP A 600 -38.22 0.18 -39.72
C ASP A 600 -39.39 -0.56 -39.03
N GLU A 601 -39.24 -1.87 -38.81
CA GLU A 601 -40.02 -2.64 -37.82
C GLU A 601 -39.64 -2.23 -36.38
N PRO A 602 -40.57 -2.20 -35.40
CA PRO A 602 -40.33 -1.67 -34.08
C PRO A 602 -39.56 -2.69 -33.21
N VAL A 603 -38.25 -2.73 -33.38
CA VAL A 603 -37.35 -3.44 -32.46
C VAL A 603 -37.22 -2.59 -31.18
N ASP A 604 -37.61 -3.17 -30.04
CA ASP A 604 -37.56 -2.56 -28.70
C ASP A 604 -36.25 -1.77 -28.49
N ASP A 605 -36.39 -0.45 -28.36
CA ASP A 605 -35.27 0.51 -28.22
C ASP A 605 -34.31 0.08 -27.10
N ALA A 606 -34.82 -0.60 -26.06
CA ALA A 606 -34.04 -1.13 -24.95
C ALA A 606 -33.07 -2.26 -25.36
N GLU A 607 -33.43 -3.10 -26.33
CA GLU A 607 -32.59 -4.22 -26.80
C GLU A 607 -31.44 -3.73 -27.71
N ARG A 608 -31.70 -2.68 -28.50
CA ARG A 608 -30.69 -2.00 -29.32
C ARG A 608 -29.66 -1.27 -28.45
N LEU A 609 -30.13 -0.60 -27.40
CA LEU A 609 -29.29 0.05 -26.38
C LEU A 609 -28.42 -0.97 -25.60
N LYS A 610 -28.93 -2.16 -25.28
CA LYS A 610 -28.16 -3.24 -24.62
C LYS A 610 -27.00 -3.74 -25.48
N ARG A 611 -27.22 -3.93 -26.79
CA ARG A 611 -26.18 -4.42 -27.72
C ARG A 611 -25.06 -3.38 -27.90
N MET A 612 -25.42 -2.10 -27.84
CA MET A 612 -24.50 -0.97 -28.04
C MET A 612 -23.53 -0.72 -26.89
N TRP A 613 -23.84 -1.13 -25.65
CA TRP A 613 -22.98 -0.96 -24.47
C TRP A 613 -22.21 -2.24 -24.09
N GLY A 614 -22.38 -3.32 -24.85
CA GLY A 614 -21.71 -4.60 -24.59
C GLY A 614 -20.28 -4.73 -25.11
N GLU A 615 -19.81 -3.81 -25.96
CA GLU A 615 -18.46 -3.89 -26.56
C GLU A 615 -17.47 -3.02 -25.80
N ALA A 616 -16.75 -3.62 -24.85
CA ALA A 616 -15.63 -2.99 -24.18
C ALA A 616 -14.44 -2.81 -25.15
N PRO A 617 -13.83 -1.62 -25.24
CA PRO A 617 -12.57 -1.41 -25.95
C PRO A 617 -11.46 -2.33 -25.42
N ARG A 618 -10.62 -2.83 -26.32
CA ARG A 618 -9.74 -3.99 -26.11
C ARG A 618 -8.31 -3.66 -25.65
N TRP A 619 -8.01 -2.49 -25.10
CA TRP A 619 -6.65 -2.19 -24.62
C TRP A 619 -6.60 -1.37 -23.32
N GLU A 620 -5.57 -1.60 -22.50
CA GLU A 620 -5.48 -1.13 -21.12
C GLU A 620 -4.97 0.33 -21.00
N ASP A 621 -4.56 0.94 -22.12
CA ASP A 621 -4.13 2.35 -22.24
C ASP A 621 -5.28 3.34 -22.53
N ASP A 622 -6.54 2.87 -22.59
CA ASP A 622 -7.76 3.64 -22.94
C ASP A 622 -8.31 4.53 -21.82
N TYR A 623 -7.78 4.41 -20.60
CA TYR A 623 -8.40 4.96 -19.39
C TYR A 623 -7.43 5.87 -18.61
N PRO A 624 -7.09 7.04 -19.16
CA PRO A 624 -6.18 7.99 -18.51
C PRO A 624 -6.80 8.52 -17.21
N LEU A 625 -5.99 8.59 -16.16
CA LEU A 625 -6.35 9.17 -14.88
C LEU A 625 -5.39 10.31 -14.56
N ALA A 626 -5.96 11.45 -14.15
CA ALA A 626 -5.20 12.60 -13.73
C ALA A 626 -4.35 12.25 -12.51
N ASN A 627 -3.08 12.62 -12.56
CA ASN A 627 -2.15 12.47 -11.44
C ASN A 627 -2.04 11.01 -10.91
N ALA A 628 -2.22 10.00 -11.76
CA ALA A 628 -2.10 8.59 -11.33
C ALA A 628 -0.65 8.23 -10.96
N ASP A 629 0.28 8.45 -11.90
CA ASP A 629 1.70 8.13 -11.68
C ASP A 629 2.51 9.33 -11.19
N THR A 630 2.31 10.50 -11.84
CA THR A 630 3.01 11.75 -11.52
C THR A 630 2.11 12.95 -11.73
N ARG A 631 2.47 14.09 -11.11
CA ARG A 631 1.74 15.38 -11.22
C ARG A 631 2.65 16.50 -11.73
N SER A 632 2.07 17.55 -12.29
CA SER A 632 2.80 18.66 -12.96
C SER A 632 2.78 20.00 -12.22
N TYR A 633 2.08 20.12 -11.08
CA TYR A 633 1.98 21.36 -10.30
C TYR A 633 2.85 21.31 -9.03
N GLN A 634 2.96 22.41 -8.26
CA GLN A 634 3.55 22.40 -6.91
C GLN A 634 2.45 22.27 -5.84
N ILE A 635 2.79 21.73 -4.67
CA ILE A 635 1.89 21.72 -3.50
C ILE A 635 2.41 22.70 -2.48
N GLU A 636 1.69 23.79 -2.27
CA GLU A 636 1.96 24.71 -1.20
C GLU A 636 1.26 24.25 0.08
N PHE A 637 2.07 24.04 1.12
CA PHE A 637 1.57 23.65 2.42
C PHE A 637 1.43 24.88 3.31
N PRO A 638 0.32 25.03 4.06
CA PRO A 638 0.21 26.03 5.12
C PRO A 638 1.21 25.76 6.24
N GLN A 639 1.41 26.76 7.10
CA GLN A 639 2.33 26.66 8.23
C GLN A 639 1.89 25.57 9.19
N ASP A 640 0.59 25.51 9.50
CA ASP A 640 0.03 24.42 10.28
C ASP A 640 -0.03 23.14 9.42
N PRO A 641 0.71 22.07 9.76
CA PRO A 641 0.59 20.77 9.10
C PRO A 641 -0.81 20.15 9.21
N MET A 642 -1.66 20.63 10.12
CA MET A 642 -3.05 20.21 10.28
C MET A 642 -4.01 20.97 9.37
N GLU A 643 -3.59 21.96 8.60
CA GLU A 643 -4.47 22.63 7.65
C GLU A 643 -4.41 21.99 6.26
N ALA A 644 -5.52 22.09 5.52
CA ALA A 644 -5.63 21.66 4.13
C ALA A 644 -4.59 22.41 3.27
N ILE A 645 -4.15 21.78 2.19
CA ILE A 645 -3.16 22.43 1.31
C ILE A 645 -3.78 23.66 0.66
N ILE A 646 -2.94 24.62 0.26
CA ILE A 646 -3.39 25.71 -0.60
C ILE A 646 -3.58 25.10 -1.99
N PRO A 647 -4.80 25.13 -2.57
CA PRO A 647 -5.06 24.51 -3.86
C PRO A 647 -4.20 25.12 -4.96
N PRO A 648 -3.55 24.29 -5.81
CA PRO A 648 -2.85 24.79 -6.97
C PRO A 648 -3.81 25.56 -7.88
N ILE A 649 -3.28 26.60 -8.52
CA ILE A 649 -4.02 27.40 -9.49
C ILE A 649 -3.71 26.85 -10.89
N PRO A 650 -4.73 26.47 -11.69
CA PRO A 650 -4.57 26.08 -13.09
C PRO A 650 -3.86 27.17 -13.90
N SER A 651 -3.08 26.78 -14.93
CA SER A 651 -2.42 27.74 -15.82
C SER A 651 -3.41 28.59 -16.64
N ASN A 652 -4.62 28.08 -16.89
CA ASN A 652 -5.71 28.76 -17.58
C ASN A 652 -6.76 29.38 -16.63
N GLU A 653 -6.40 29.67 -15.37
CA GLU A 653 -7.35 30.15 -14.35
C GLU A 653 -8.15 31.39 -14.79
N TYR A 654 -7.52 32.34 -15.47
CA TYR A 654 -8.21 33.55 -15.95
C TYR A 654 -9.38 33.19 -16.90
N LYS A 655 -9.12 32.35 -17.90
CA LYS A 655 -10.15 31.91 -18.87
C LYS A 655 -11.22 31.08 -18.19
N ARG A 656 -10.84 30.21 -17.25
CA ARG A 656 -11.75 29.38 -16.47
C ARG A 656 -12.72 30.21 -15.64
N LEU A 657 -12.23 31.22 -14.92
CA LEU A 657 -13.04 32.16 -14.15
C LEU A 657 -13.86 33.13 -15.03
N GLN A 658 -13.39 33.43 -16.24
CA GLN A 658 -14.16 34.20 -17.21
C GLN A 658 -15.42 33.42 -17.63
N LEU A 659 -15.27 32.15 -18.03
CA LEU A 659 -16.41 31.30 -18.43
C LEU A 659 -17.45 31.14 -17.31
N ILE A 660 -16.99 30.95 -16.07
CA ILE A 660 -17.89 30.82 -14.91
C ILE A 660 -18.70 32.11 -14.70
N ARG A 661 -18.06 33.28 -14.81
CA ARG A 661 -18.71 34.58 -14.60
C ARG A 661 -19.66 34.95 -15.73
N GLU A 662 -19.25 34.76 -16.99
CA GLU A 662 -20.07 35.10 -18.17
C GLU A 662 -21.39 34.33 -18.21
N GLN A 663 -21.41 33.11 -17.67
CA GLN A 663 -22.60 32.25 -17.63
C GLN A 663 -23.23 32.16 -16.24
N GLN A 664 -22.75 32.95 -15.27
CA GLN A 664 -23.21 32.96 -13.86
C GLN A 664 -23.37 31.55 -13.26
N LEU A 665 -22.44 30.65 -13.58
CA LEU A 665 -22.60 29.21 -13.26
C LEU A 665 -22.64 28.92 -11.76
N ASN A 666 -22.04 29.80 -10.96
CA ASN A 666 -22.00 29.75 -9.50
C ASN A 666 -23.35 30.05 -8.85
N GLU A 667 -24.30 30.62 -9.60
CA GLU A 667 -25.64 30.92 -9.13
C GLU A 667 -26.66 29.84 -9.51
N LEU A 668 -26.24 28.85 -10.31
CA LEU A 668 -27.08 27.71 -10.65
C LEU A 668 -27.28 26.82 -9.41
N GLY A 669 -28.52 26.39 -9.21
CA GLY A 669 -28.92 25.45 -8.17
C GLY A 669 -30.28 24.83 -8.51
N ASP A 670 -30.58 23.67 -7.94
CA ASP A 670 -31.88 22.99 -8.06
C ASP A 670 -32.31 22.63 -9.49
N VAL A 671 -31.34 22.33 -10.38
CA VAL A 671 -31.61 21.81 -11.73
C VAL A 671 -31.96 20.31 -11.64
N PRO A 672 -33.20 19.87 -11.95
CA PRO A 672 -33.62 18.49 -11.74
C PRO A 672 -32.78 17.45 -12.50
N GLU A 673 -32.37 17.78 -13.72
CA GLU A 673 -31.50 16.95 -14.56
C GLU A 673 -30.15 16.69 -13.88
N LEU A 674 -29.55 17.70 -13.25
CA LEU A 674 -28.30 17.55 -12.51
C LEU A 674 -28.49 16.64 -11.29
N GLY A 675 -29.63 16.74 -10.60
CA GLY A 675 -29.99 15.82 -9.50
C GLY A 675 -30.10 14.35 -9.96
N ILE A 676 -30.69 14.11 -11.13
CA ILE A 676 -30.78 12.77 -11.73
C ILE A 676 -29.37 12.24 -12.06
N ILE A 677 -28.51 13.06 -12.67
CA ILE A 677 -27.13 12.68 -12.98
C ILE A 677 -26.35 12.32 -11.71
N CYS A 678 -26.48 13.12 -10.63
CA CYS A 678 -25.87 12.78 -9.34
C CYS A 678 -26.35 11.42 -8.82
N SER A 679 -27.65 11.15 -8.88
CA SER A 679 -28.24 9.87 -8.46
C SER A 679 -27.68 8.69 -9.24
N LEU A 680 -27.62 8.80 -10.57
CA LEU A 680 -27.04 7.77 -11.45
C LEU A 680 -25.57 7.52 -11.13
N ALA A 681 -24.77 8.58 -10.98
CA ALA A 681 -23.35 8.49 -10.64
C ALA A 681 -23.11 7.82 -9.27
N SER A 682 -23.94 8.15 -8.27
CA SER A 682 -23.88 7.53 -6.94
C SER A 682 -24.18 6.04 -7.00
N LYS A 683 -25.21 5.64 -7.77
CA LYS A 683 -25.62 4.24 -7.94
C LYS A 683 -24.58 3.44 -8.75
N GLU A 684 -24.08 3.99 -9.86
CA GLU A 684 -23.10 3.35 -10.76
C GLU A 684 -21.78 3.02 -10.02
N LEU A 685 -21.27 3.96 -9.22
CA LEU A 685 -20.07 3.76 -8.39
C LEU A 685 -20.38 3.12 -7.03
N ALA A 686 -21.66 2.87 -6.74
CA ALA A 686 -22.19 2.45 -5.45
C ALA A 686 -21.69 3.32 -4.27
N CYS A 687 -21.43 4.59 -4.50
CA CYS A 687 -20.89 5.54 -3.52
C CYS A 687 -21.99 6.17 -2.66
N ALA A 688 -21.64 6.57 -1.44
CA ALA A 688 -22.54 7.23 -0.50
C ALA A 688 -22.98 8.64 -0.95
N VAL A 689 -22.11 9.38 -1.64
CA VAL A 689 -22.39 10.76 -2.06
C VAL A 689 -21.93 10.97 -3.50
N SER A 690 -22.74 11.70 -4.27
CA SER A 690 -22.40 12.25 -5.58
C SER A 690 -22.78 13.73 -5.61
N MET A 691 -21.95 14.55 -6.26
CA MET A 691 -22.13 15.99 -6.40
C MET A 691 -21.70 16.46 -7.78
N ILE A 692 -22.37 17.50 -8.29
CA ILE A 692 -21.93 18.29 -9.42
C ILE A 692 -21.54 19.65 -8.89
N THR A 693 -20.33 20.09 -9.21
CA THR A 693 -19.71 21.26 -8.59
C THR A 693 -19.06 22.16 -9.63
N VAL A 694 -19.06 23.47 -9.38
CA VAL A 694 -18.27 24.48 -10.09
C VAL A 694 -17.28 25.10 -9.11
N VAL A 695 -16.03 25.26 -9.52
CA VAL A 695 -14.98 25.76 -8.63
C VAL A 695 -14.70 27.22 -8.96
N ASP A 696 -15.09 28.18 -8.13
CA ASP A 696 -14.77 29.59 -8.35
C ASP A 696 -13.37 29.92 -7.78
N LYS A 697 -13.00 31.21 -7.75
CA LYS A 697 -11.71 31.72 -7.27
C LYS A 697 -11.41 31.24 -5.84
N ALA A 698 -12.37 31.40 -4.93
CA ALA A 698 -12.21 31.11 -3.50
C ALA A 698 -13.20 30.07 -2.95
N GLN A 699 -14.25 29.76 -3.70
CA GLN A 699 -15.35 28.88 -3.25
C GLN A 699 -15.56 27.73 -4.24
N LEU A 700 -16.08 26.63 -3.74
CA LEU A 700 -16.65 25.54 -4.51
C LEU A 700 -18.17 25.63 -4.35
N HIS A 701 -18.88 25.76 -5.47
CA HIS A 701 -20.34 25.84 -5.54
C HIS A 701 -20.91 24.47 -5.91
N VAL A 702 -21.89 23.99 -5.14
CA VAL A 702 -22.59 22.74 -5.38
C VAL A 702 -23.83 23.03 -6.22
N LEU A 703 -23.88 22.51 -7.44
CA LEU A 703 -25.04 22.68 -8.33
C LEU A 703 -26.12 21.65 -8.02
N ALA A 704 -25.71 20.41 -7.75
CA ALA A 704 -26.58 19.31 -7.37
C ALA A 704 -25.83 18.31 -6.49
N SER A 705 -26.56 17.55 -5.68
CA SER A 705 -25.99 16.60 -4.72
C SER A 705 -27.02 15.55 -4.32
N THR A 706 -26.58 14.32 -4.04
CA THR A 706 -27.42 13.28 -3.44
C THR A 706 -27.48 13.36 -1.91
N HIS A 707 -26.58 14.14 -1.28
CA HIS A 707 -26.52 14.19 0.18
C HIS A 707 -27.37 15.33 0.74
N PRO A 708 -28.36 15.05 1.62
CA PRO A 708 -29.32 16.06 2.07
C PRO A 708 -28.70 17.19 2.90
N ALA A 709 -27.58 16.94 3.58
CA ALA A 709 -26.85 18.00 4.32
C ALA A 709 -26.00 18.91 3.43
N VAL A 710 -25.87 18.59 2.14
CA VAL A 710 -25.09 19.35 1.16
C VAL A 710 -25.95 19.55 -0.10
N PRO A 711 -27.09 20.27 -0.01
CA PRO A 711 -27.97 20.47 -1.16
C PRO A 711 -27.33 21.37 -2.24
N GLY A 712 -27.93 21.39 -3.42
CA GLY A 712 -27.59 22.36 -4.46
C GLY A 712 -27.81 23.80 -3.97
N GLY A 713 -26.96 24.73 -4.44
CA GLY A 713 -26.93 26.13 -4.00
C GLY A 713 -25.97 26.39 -2.83
N MET A 714 -25.44 25.36 -2.17
CA MET A 714 -24.43 25.52 -1.12
C MET A 714 -23.04 25.85 -1.69
N SER A 715 -22.22 26.54 -0.90
CA SER A 715 -20.81 26.77 -1.20
C SER A 715 -19.88 26.51 -0.02
N TYR A 716 -18.64 26.14 -0.31
CA TYR A 716 -17.59 25.87 0.68
C TYR A 716 -16.25 26.42 0.22
N PRO A 717 -15.31 26.73 1.14
CA PRO A 717 -13.98 27.19 0.76
C PRO A 717 -13.30 26.21 -0.22
N ARG A 718 -12.67 26.75 -1.27
CA ARG A 718 -12.04 25.97 -2.35
C ARG A 718 -11.05 24.93 -1.81
N GLU A 719 -10.30 25.25 -0.75
CA GLU A 719 -9.35 24.31 -0.13
C GLU A 719 -9.98 23.10 0.57
N GLN A 720 -11.28 23.11 0.82
CA GLN A 720 -12.02 21.99 1.40
C GLN A 720 -12.66 21.09 0.33
N GLY A 721 -12.51 21.43 -0.96
CA GLY A 721 -13.07 20.67 -2.08
C GLY A 721 -12.04 19.82 -2.82
N PHE A 722 -12.30 18.51 -2.95
CA PHE A 722 -11.49 17.63 -3.80
C PHE A 722 -11.52 18.09 -5.27
N CYS A 723 -12.65 18.65 -5.70
CA CYS A 723 -12.88 19.15 -7.05
C CYS A 723 -11.86 20.23 -7.45
N ALA A 724 -11.30 20.98 -6.49
CA ALA A 724 -10.25 21.95 -6.76
C ALA A 724 -8.95 21.30 -7.29
N GLN A 725 -8.72 20.02 -7.03
CA GLN A 725 -7.63 19.26 -7.65
C GLN A 725 -8.05 18.62 -8.98
N THR A 726 -9.32 18.28 -9.15
CA THR A 726 -9.86 17.71 -10.39
C THR A 726 -9.79 18.70 -11.55
N ILE A 727 -10.02 20.00 -11.30
CA ILE A 727 -9.96 21.03 -12.35
C ILE A 727 -8.56 21.28 -12.93
N LEU A 728 -7.51 20.66 -12.39
CA LEU A 728 -6.12 20.84 -12.85
C LEU A 728 -5.77 20.00 -14.08
N ASP A 729 -6.61 19.04 -14.46
CA ASP A 729 -6.35 18.10 -15.54
C ASP A 729 -7.66 17.74 -16.26
N PRO A 730 -7.66 17.58 -17.60
CA PRO A 730 -8.86 17.18 -18.34
C PRO A 730 -9.25 15.71 -18.16
N HIS A 731 -8.46 14.89 -17.45
CA HIS A 731 -8.77 13.50 -17.16
C HIS A 731 -9.38 13.30 -15.76
N PRO A 732 -10.10 12.19 -15.52
CA PRO A 732 -10.68 11.90 -14.21
C PRO A 732 -9.63 11.74 -13.11
N LEU A 733 -9.91 12.30 -11.93
CA LEU A 733 -9.08 12.17 -10.74
C LEU A 733 -9.67 11.10 -9.81
N VAL A 734 -8.93 10.02 -9.60
CA VAL A 734 -9.31 8.95 -8.67
C VAL A 734 -8.32 8.89 -7.52
N SER A 735 -8.82 8.94 -6.29
CA SER A 735 -8.02 8.71 -5.08
C SER A 735 -8.71 7.66 -4.22
N ARG A 736 -8.12 6.45 -4.21
CA ARG A 736 -8.65 5.29 -3.49
C ARG A 736 -8.58 5.42 -1.97
N HIS A 737 -7.56 6.14 -1.50
CA HIS A 737 -7.23 6.33 -0.08
C HIS A 737 -6.87 7.78 0.19
N VAL A 738 -7.85 8.69 0.18
CA VAL A 738 -7.61 10.13 0.38
C VAL A 738 -6.97 10.45 1.73
N GLN A 739 -7.20 9.61 2.74
CA GLN A 739 -6.60 9.68 4.07
C GLN A 739 -5.09 9.37 4.07
N ALA A 740 -4.59 8.67 3.05
CA ALA A 740 -3.18 8.32 2.84
C ALA A 740 -2.47 9.26 1.85
N ASP A 741 -3.16 10.22 1.25
CA ASP A 741 -2.66 11.13 0.23
C ASP A 741 -2.40 12.53 0.82
N VAL A 742 -1.18 13.05 0.71
CA VAL A 742 -0.83 14.37 1.29
C VAL A 742 -1.61 15.54 0.68
N ARG A 743 -2.21 15.37 -0.51
CA ARG A 743 -3.07 16.38 -1.12
C ARG A 743 -4.39 16.55 -0.37
N PHE A 744 -4.88 15.49 0.28
CA PHE A 744 -6.24 15.42 0.82
C PHE A 744 -6.32 15.09 2.32
N SER A 745 -5.32 14.40 2.88
CA SER A 745 -5.34 13.87 4.25
C SER A 745 -5.59 14.90 5.35
N ALA A 746 -5.30 16.18 5.11
CA ALA A 746 -5.57 17.29 6.04
C ALA A 746 -6.95 17.96 5.85
N MET A 747 -7.73 17.60 4.83
CA MET A 747 -9.05 18.18 4.59
C MET A 747 -10.03 17.78 5.71
N SER A 748 -11.01 18.64 5.99
CA SER A 748 -12.01 18.38 7.02
C SER A 748 -12.93 17.22 6.66
N SER A 749 -13.26 17.06 5.38
CA SER A 749 -14.04 15.94 4.87
C SER A 749 -13.38 14.59 5.14
N VAL A 750 -12.06 14.52 5.01
CA VAL A 750 -11.29 13.30 5.28
C VAL A 750 -11.19 13.02 6.78
N ARG A 751 -10.82 14.03 7.58
CA ARG A 751 -10.53 13.84 9.01
C ARG A 751 -11.76 13.78 9.91
N LYS A 752 -12.80 14.55 9.59
CA LYS A 752 -14.01 14.70 10.42
C LYS A 752 -15.19 13.90 9.88
N MET A 753 -15.39 13.86 8.56
CA MET A 753 -16.53 13.16 7.95
C MET A 753 -16.21 11.72 7.51
N GLY A 754 -14.93 11.30 7.58
CA GLY A 754 -14.52 9.92 7.31
C GLY A 754 -14.52 9.53 5.83
N VAL A 755 -14.45 10.50 4.91
CA VAL A 755 -14.29 10.22 3.47
C VAL A 755 -12.95 9.54 3.24
N ASN A 756 -12.96 8.37 2.61
CA ASN A 756 -11.76 7.58 2.30
C ASN A 756 -11.55 7.38 0.79
N PHE A 757 -12.60 7.55 -0.01
CA PHE A 757 -12.56 7.47 -1.47
C PHE A 757 -13.07 8.75 -2.12
N TYR A 758 -12.42 9.16 -3.21
CA TYR A 758 -12.88 10.23 -4.09
C TYR A 758 -12.67 9.85 -5.56
N CYS A 759 -13.65 10.17 -6.38
CA CYS A 759 -13.61 10.03 -7.83
C CYS A 759 -14.26 11.25 -8.48
N GLY A 760 -13.51 12.03 -9.26
CA GLY A 760 -14.00 13.24 -9.91
C GLY A 760 -13.80 13.20 -11.41
N PHE A 761 -14.87 13.39 -12.17
CA PHE A 761 -14.86 13.54 -13.63
C PHE A 761 -15.00 15.02 -13.99
N PRO A 762 -14.11 15.58 -14.84
CA PRO A 762 -14.13 16.97 -15.24
C PRO A 762 -15.46 17.44 -15.83
N LEU A 763 -15.95 18.59 -15.38
CA LEU A 763 -17.07 19.32 -15.98
C LEU A 763 -16.49 20.39 -16.91
N MET A 764 -16.83 20.34 -18.20
CA MET A 764 -16.27 21.22 -19.22
C MET A 764 -17.10 22.48 -19.40
N GLY A 765 -16.43 23.62 -19.57
CA GLY A 765 -17.05 24.88 -19.95
C GLY A 765 -17.56 24.86 -21.40
N SER A 766 -18.22 25.95 -21.81
CA SER A 766 -18.79 26.09 -23.16
C SER A 766 -17.76 26.04 -24.29
N ASP A 767 -16.48 26.27 -24.00
CA ASP A 767 -15.39 26.12 -24.97
C ASP A 767 -14.97 24.65 -25.23
N GLY A 768 -15.55 23.69 -24.49
CA GLY A 768 -15.27 22.26 -24.58
C GLY A 768 -13.84 21.86 -24.20
N LYS A 769 -13.03 22.77 -23.65
CA LYS A 769 -11.61 22.56 -23.36
C LYS A 769 -11.25 22.90 -21.92
N THR A 770 -11.91 23.90 -21.34
CA THR A 770 -11.60 24.41 -20.01
C THR A 770 -12.44 23.68 -18.97
N VAL A 771 -11.78 23.05 -18.00
CA VAL A 771 -12.46 22.39 -16.88
C VAL A 771 -12.92 23.44 -15.88
N ILE A 772 -14.23 23.56 -15.68
CA ILE A 772 -14.85 24.55 -14.76
C ILE A 772 -15.21 23.95 -13.40
N GLY A 773 -15.28 22.62 -13.31
CA GLY A 773 -15.76 21.92 -12.13
C GLY A 773 -15.68 20.40 -12.27
N SER A 774 -16.54 19.66 -11.58
CA SER A 774 -16.58 18.20 -11.70
C SER A 774 -17.93 17.59 -11.33
N VAL A 775 -18.23 16.45 -11.96
CA VAL A 775 -19.15 15.43 -11.44
C VAL A 775 -18.33 14.47 -10.59
N CYS A 776 -18.60 14.38 -9.29
CA CYS A 776 -17.76 13.64 -8.38
C CYS A 776 -18.52 12.79 -7.37
N CYS A 777 -17.95 11.64 -7.02
CA CYS A 777 -18.44 10.74 -5.99
C CYS A 777 -17.43 10.62 -4.85
N ALA A 778 -17.94 10.48 -3.63
CA ALA A 778 -17.15 10.27 -2.43
C ALA A 778 -17.77 9.17 -1.57
N ASP A 779 -16.92 8.41 -0.88
CA ASP A 779 -17.37 7.26 -0.07
C ASP A 779 -16.50 7.05 1.17
N PRO A 780 -17.08 6.57 2.29
CA PRO A 780 -16.31 6.19 3.47
C PRO A 780 -15.54 4.87 3.30
N GLN A 781 -15.78 4.09 2.24
CA GLN A 781 -15.01 2.90 1.92
C GLN A 781 -14.12 3.16 0.70
N ALA A 782 -12.91 2.58 0.70
CA ALA A 782 -12.05 2.58 -0.47
C ALA A 782 -12.69 1.78 -1.62
N ARG A 783 -12.57 2.27 -2.85
CA ARG A 783 -13.16 1.65 -4.05
C ARG A 783 -12.19 1.62 -5.21
N ASP A 784 -12.38 0.67 -6.10
CA ASP A 784 -11.77 0.65 -7.43
C ASP A 784 -12.75 1.21 -8.46
N LEU A 785 -12.21 1.76 -9.55
CA LEU A 785 -12.98 2.19 -10.69
C LEU A 785 -12.85 1.13 -11.78
N THR A 786 -13.96 0.54 -12.23
CA THR A 786 -13.93 -0.42 -13.34
C THR A 786 -13.99 0.27 -14.70
N ARG A 787 -13.72 -0.46 -15.78
CA ARG A 787 -13.78 0.06 -17.16
C ARG A 787 -15.19 0.50 -17.54
N SER A 788 -16.21 -0.29 -17.20
CA SER A 788 -17.62 0.08 -17.43
C SER A 788 -18.01 1.34 -16.66
N GLN A 789 -17.61 1.43 -15.40
CA GLN A 789 -17.88 2.58 -14.54
C GLN A 789 -17.19 3.85 -15.04
N TYR A 790 -15.95 3.74 -15.52
CA TYR A 790 -15.25 4.87 -16.14
C TYR A 790 -16.03 5.40 -17.35
N ALA A 791 -16.47 4.51 -18.24
CA ALA A 791 -17.21 4.90 -19.44
C ALA A 791 -18.56 5.56 -19.08
N ALA A 792 -19.30 4.96 -18.14
CA ALA A 792 -20.56 5.49 -17.63
C ALA A 792 -20.39 6.89 -17.03
N MET A 793 -19.42 7.06 -16.12
CA MET A 793 -19.15 8.34 -15.48
C MET A 793 -18.65 9.41 -16.46
N SER A 794 -17.89 9.02 -17.49
CA SER A 794 -17.48 9.95 -18.56
C SER A 794 -18.70 10.48 -19.32
N SER A 795 -19.64 9.60 -19.65
CA SER A 795 -20.90 9.96 -20.32
C SER A 795 -21.77 10.87 -19.43
N LEU A 796 -21.87 10.57 -18.13
CA LEU A 796 -22.59 11.40 -17.17
C LEU A 796 -21.96 12.79 -17.01
N ALA A 797 -20.62 12.89 -16.99
CA ALA A 797 -19.93 14.17 -16.86
C ALA A 797 -20.07 15.07 -18.10
N SER A 798 -20.02 14.49 -19.29
CA SER A 798 -20.28 15.22 -20.53
C SER A 798 -21.75 15.66 -20.64
N THR A 799 -22.68 14.79 -20.24
CA THR A 799 -24.11 15.15 -20.12
C THR A 799 -24.34 16.29 -19.14
N ALA A 800 -23.72 16.24 -17.95
CA ALA A 800 -23.79 17.32 -16.97
C ALA A 800 -23.26 18.65 -17.54
N SER A 801 -22.16 18.62 -18.29
CA SER A 801 -21.57 19.82 -18.89
C SER A 801 -22.57 20.54 -19.80
N ARG A 802 -23.31 19.78 -20.63
CA ARG A 802 -24.36 20.34 -21.51
C ARG A 802 -25.57 20.83 -20.75
N VAL A 803 -26.03 20.10 -19.73
CA VAL A 803 -27.15 20.52 -18.88
C VAL A 803 -26.83 21.83 -18.16
N VAL A 804 -25.61 21.99 -17.64
CA VAL A 804 -25.16 23.24 -17.00
C VAL A 804 -25.17 24.40 -17.99
N GLN A 805 -24.66 24.20 -19.21
CA GLN A 805 -24.66 25.24 -20.25
C GLN A 805 -26.10 25.66 -20.63
N ARG A 806 -26.98 24.70 -20.91
CA ARG A 806 -28.40 24.97 -21.22
C ARG A 806 -29.12 25.67 -20.07
N ALA A 807 -28.87 25.24 -18.83
CA ALA A 807 -29.48 25.86 -17.66
C ALA A 807 -29.06 27.33 -17.50
N ALA A 808 -27.79 27.65 -17.77
CA ALA A 808 -27.30 29.02 -17.77
C ALA A 808 -27.96 29.88 -18.88
N GLU A 809 -28.06 29.35 -20.10
CA GLU A 809 -28.73 30.02 -21.22
C GLU A 809 -30.21 30.31 -20.93
N HIS A 810 -30.95 29.32 -20.44
CA HIS A 810 -32.36 29.48 -20.08
C HIS A 810 -32.58 30.50 -18.95
N ARG A 811 -31.62 30.62 -18.03
CA ARG A 811 -31.67 31.61 -16.97
C ARG A 811 -31.44 33.02 -17.50
N ALA A 812 -30.40 33.22 -18.31
CA ALA A 812 -30.11 34.51 -18.93
C ALA A 812 -31.32 35.05 -19.72
N VAL A 813 -31.97 34.19 -20.52
CA VAL A 813 -33.18 34.56 -21.28
C VAL A 813 -34.34 34.96 -20.37
N ARG A 814 -34.49 34.32 -19.20
CA ARG A 814 -35.55 34.66 -18.23
C ARG A 814 -35.30 35.99 -17.54
N GLU A 815 -34.07 36.28 -17.17
CA GLU A 815 -33.67 37.55 -16.55
C GLU A 815 -33.86 38.71 -17.55
N ASP A 816 -33.42 38.56 -18.80
CA ASP A 816 -33.66 39.54 -19.86
C ASP A 816 -35.14 39.79 -20.13
N SER A 817 -35.99 38.76 -19.98
CA SER A 817 -37.45 38.90 -20.14
C SER A 817 -38.18 39.49 -18.93
N ALA A 818 -37.53 39.54 -17.76
CA ALA A 818 -38.09 40.08 -16.53
C ALA A 818 -37.72 41.55 -16.29
N ASP A 819 -36.66 42.03 -16.94
CA ASP A 819 -36.21 43.44 -16.91
C ASP A 819 -36.83 44.31 -18.04
N VAL A 820 -37.73 43.73 -18.86
CA VAL A 820 -38.58 44.41 -19.86
C VAL A 820 -40.01 44.46 -19.34
#